data_AF-A0A0G1DZ16-F1
#
_entry.id   AF-A0A0G1DZ16-F1
#
_cell.length_a   1.000
_cell.length_b   1.000
_cell.length_c   1.000
_cell.angle_alpha   90.00
_cell.angle_beta   90.00
_cell.angle_gamma   90.00
#
_symmetry.space_group_name_H-M   'P 1'
#
loop_
_entity.id
_entity.type
_entity.pdbx_description
1 polymer ?
#
loop_
_entity_poly.entity_id
_entity_poly.type
_entity_poly.pdbx_seq_one_letter_code
_entity_poly.pdbx_strand_id
1 'polypeptide(L)'
;MKNKKEHIHWILILALMLLSVLTVQYSNFNFKASIISTPEHEPFDGTTSPVKEVPDWTALSSQDISYSECTNLISIPEYDTSVLLESLDGLTWGTAEYEEIANAQITYPVVYAGNYEMNFVEYGGSHPAVDIKALEGTPVYSIANGIVEKVSYGDSGFGNSIVVAHYNVPSLNNENYTTTLYSSYSHLSEILVSEGESVEKAQMIGKVGDSGTATTNHLHFQIDNADAPWHPYWPFTYSDYSSAGYSFWDAVNYGLGAENVTLYTINPMKYVQKYDDYYSEETDEEVMEEENVIYTYTSSVSSSEVEDGEEEEEVVKVVVETPAEPTRNFVDIYIDNDPYVLINSTLNFYIYLKDENGENVTDSEFDGDIMLSLNDSSIGSLSVTDIEDEDFRNGHYSLSFYPEKIGTVTVTATWEDYSVTSEINIIEQVNYVNGFEIKSDGEFVMGVPETITIKAIDENGEFTPSYNVSGTVSLTTVSGEGEFEPEDLSKSDFDFGKAVITFIPSSSDDLIIKAKNGAILGTSSVMECVLFEDVSENYKYYKAIEYLREEGVVGGYSDGTFRPDQSVSRVEALKMIFEAIDAELSDGSALTFPDVDNEEWYVDYVATAKVLGIVDGYPDGTFRPTDPVNKVELLKMLFNAADMDVDPVVIGDPYSDVDNLEWFAPYANLAKESNLTPVNGSYFEPNHDMTRGEVAETIYRLLAIDYNGADEYSVLLRIE
;
A
#
# COMPACT_ATOMS: atom_id res chain seq x y z
N MET A 1 -69.12 -23.53 -14.40
CA MET A 1 -68.14 -22.94 -13.46
C MET A 1 -66.71 -23.52 -13.58
N LYS A 2 -66.30 -24.14 -14.71
CA LYS A 2 -64.90 -24.56 -14.92
C LYS A 2 -64.06 -23.60 -15.78
N ASN A 3 -64.65 -22.86 -16.73
CA ASN A 3 -63.87 -21.95 -17.60
C ASN A 3 -63.55 -20.55 -17.05
N LYS A 4 -63.99 -20.19 -15.83
CA LYS A 4 -63.69 -18.85 -15.28
C LYS A 4 -62.37 -18.77 -14.50
N LYS A 5 -61.85 -19.89 -14.00
CA LYS A 5 -60.60 -19.92 -13.22
C LYS A 5 -59.35 -19.90 -14.11
N GLU A 6 -59.40 -20.55 -15.28
CA GLU A 6 -58.26 -20.58 -16.20
C GLU A 6 -58.00 -19.20 -16.84
N HIS A 7 -59.04 -18.46 -17.21
CA HIS A 7 -58.85 -17.12 -17.77
C HIS A 7 -58.29 -16.09 -16.77
N ILE A 8 -58.61 -16.22 -15.47
CA ILE A 8 -58.05 -15.35 -14.44
C ILE A 8 -56.56 -15.65 -14.21
N HIS A 9 -56.16 -16.92 -14.33
CA HIS A 9 -54.76 -17.32 -14.20
C HIS A 9 -53.91 -16.79 -15.36
N TRP A 10 -54.43 -16.87 -16.59
CA TRP A 10 -53.74 -16.32 -17.76
C TRP A 10 -53.63 -14.79 -17.76
N ILE A 11 -54.63 -14.07 -17.22
CA ILE A 11 -54.57 -12.61 -17.08
C ILE A 11 -53.55 -12.19 -16.01
N LEU A 12 -53.42 -12.95 -14.91
CA LEU A 12 -52.41 -12.70 -13.88
C LEU A 12 -50.98 -12.95 -14.38
N ILE A 13 -50.77 -14.00 -15.18
CA ILE A 13 -49.48 -14.30 -15.81
C ILE A 13 -49.09 -13.21 -16.82
N LEU A 14 -50.05 -12.74 -17.63
CA LEU A 14 -49.80 -11.63 -18.58
C LEU A 14 -49.51 -10.31 -17.86
N ALA A 15 -50.16 -10.04 -16.71
CA ALA A 15 -49.88 -8.86 -15.90
C ALA A 15 -48.50 -8.91 -15.23
N LEU A 16 -48.06 -10.09 -14.78
CA LEU A 16 -46.71 -10.32 -14.25
C LEU A 16 -45.62 -10.20 -15.32
N MET A 17 -45.88 -10.70 -16.54
CA MET A 17 -44.95 -10.54 -17.67
C MET A 17 -44.87 -9.09 -18.17
N LEU A 18 -45.98 -8.33 -18.14
CA LEU A 18 -45.93 -6.90 -18.47
C LEU A 18 -45.21 -6.07 -17.39
N LEU A 19 -45.28 -6.48 -16.12
CA LEU A 19 -44.48 -5.87 -15.05
C LEU A 19 -42.98 -6.15 -15.24
N SER A 20 -42.61 -7.37 -15.65
CA SER A 20 -41.20 -7.72 -15.88
C SER A 20 -40.61 -7.03 -17.11
N VAL A 21 -41.40 -6.77 -18.15
CA VAL A 21 -40.93 -6.02 -19.34
C VAL A 21 -40.81 -4.52 -19.03
N LEU A 22 -41.59 -3.99 -18.08
CA LEU A 22 -41.45 -2.60 -17.59
C LEU A 22 -40.29 -2.43 -16.60
N THR A 23 -39.92 -3.44 -15.81
CA THR A 23 -38.71 -3.40 -14.97
C THR A 23 -37.42 -3.57 -15.78
N VAL A 24 -37.44 -4.36 -16.87
CA VAL A 24 -36.27 -4.55 -17.75
C VAL A 24 -36.01 -3.34 -18.68
N GLN A 25 -36.99 -2.47 -18.90
CA GLN A 25 -36.78 -1.21 -19.63
C GLN A 25 -36.37 -0.03 -18.75
N TYR A 26 -36.35 -0.17 -17.41
CA TYR A 26 -35.82 0.84 -16.49
C TYR A 26 -34.39 0.57 -16.02
N SER A 27 -33.88 -0.65 -16.22
CA SER A 27 -32.51 -1.06 -15.84
C SER A 27 -31.49 -1.03 -17.01
N ASN A 28 -31.86 -0.50 -18.18
CA ASN A 28 -31.00 -0.44 -19.36
C ASN A 28 -30.54 0.98 -19.73
N PHE A 29 -30.30 1.83 -18.73
CA PHE A 29 -29.47 3.02 -18.91
C PHE A 29 -28.27 2.93 -17.97
N ASN A 30 -27.09 2.95 -18.57
CA ASN A 30 -25.74 2.94 -17.99
C ASN A 30 -25.18 1.57 -17.62
N PHE A 31 -24.91 0.74 -18.63
CA PHE A 31 -23.70 -0.08 -18.61
C PHE A 31 -22.85 0.31 -19.83
N LYS A 32 -22.08 1.38 -19.65
CA LYS A 32 -20.80 1.52 -20.34
C LYS A 32 -19.79 0.73 -19.50
N ALA A 33 -18.88 0.04 -20.19
CA ALA A 33 -17.78 -0.66 -19.57
C ALA A 33 -16.98 0.25 -18.62
N SER A 34 -16.63 -0.28 -17.45
CA SER A 34 -15.52 0.13 -16.57
C SER A 34 -15.11 -1.17 -15.85
N ILE A 35 -13.89 -1.72 -15.97
CA ILE A 35 -12.71 -1.30 -15.20
C ILE A 35 -13.17 -0.74 -13.84
N ILE A 36 -13.23 -1.54 -12.80
CA ILE A 36 -13.53 -1.06 -11.44
C ILE A 36 -12.14 -0.91 -10.80
N SER A 37 -11.42 0.22 -10.88
CA SER A 37 -11.70 1.57 -10.35
C SER A 37 -12.30 1.50 -8.95
N THR A 38 -11.56 2.00 -7.94
CA THR A 38 -12.15 2.56 -6.72
C THR A 38 -13.43 3.28 -7.12
N PRO A 39 -14.59 3.06 -6.47
CA PRO A 39 -15.82 3.66 -6.97
C PRO A 39 -15.57 5.17 -7.08
N GLU A 40 -15.83 5.74 -8.26
CA GLU A 40 -15.43 7.11 -8.58
C GLU A 40 -16.10 8.05 -7.57
N HIS A 41 -15.31 8.50 -6.59
CA HIS A 41 -15.61 9.64 -5.76
C HIS A 41 -14.55 10.70 -6.05
N GLU A 42 -14.90 11.96 -5.83
CA GLU A 42 -13.95 13.05 -6.03
C GLU A 42 -12.69 12.84 -5.16
N PRO A 43 -11.47 13.10 -5.67
CA PRO A 43 -10.24 12.96 -4.90
C PRO A 43 -10.29 13.71 -3.57
N PHE A 44 -9.46 13.30 -2.61
CA PHE A 44 -9.37 14.02 -1.34
C PHE A 44 -8.90 15.46 -1.56
N ASP A 45 -9.76 16.42 -1.25
CA ASP A 45 -9.50 17.86 -1.42
C ASP A 45 -9.47 18.58 -0.07
N GLY A 46 -9.20 17.86 1.02
CA GLY A 46 -9.19 18.35 2.40
C GLY A 46 -10.40 17.92 3.22
N THR A 47 -10.52 18.51 4.42
CA THR A 47 -11.61 18.23 5.35
C THR A 47 -12.50 19.45 5.62
N THR A 48 -13.63 19.22 6.28
CA THR A 48 -14.48 20.27 6.86
C THR A 48 -15.09 19.77 8.17
N SER A 49 -15.48 20.70 9.05
CA SER A 49 -16.17 20.34 10.28
C SER A 49 -17.50 19.60 10.01
N PRO A 50 -17.77 18.48 10.71
CA PRO A 50 -19.02 17.73 10.56
C PRO A 50 -20.24 18.52 11.03
N VAL A 51 -20.04 19.55 11.89
CA VAL A 51 -21.05 20.51 12.34
C VAL A 51 -20.47 21.92 12.21
N LYS A 52 -21.13 22.82 11.49
CA LYS A 52 -20.60 24.17 11.21
C LYS A 52 -20.97 25.20 12.27
N GLU A 53 -22.15 25.09 12.85
CA GLU A 53 -22.70 26.05 13.80
C GLU A 53 -23.34 25.33 14.98
N VAL A 54 -23.17 25.91 16.16
CA VAL A 54 -23.82 25.49 17.41
C VAL A 54 -24.44 26.70 18.08
N PRO A 55 -25.40 26.54 18.99
CA PRO A 55 -25.90 27.67 19.75
C PRO A 55 -24.81 28.34 20.59
N ASP A 56 -24.92 29.64 20.80
CA ASP A 56 -24.24 30.28 21.92
C ASP A 56 -24.86 29.78 23.24
N TRP A 57 -24.19 28.82 23.86
CA TRP A 57 -24.62 28.15 25.09
C TRP A 57 -24.72 29.11 26.28
N THR A 58 -23.98 30.22 26.24
CA THR A 58 -24.00 31.23 27.31
C THR A 58 -25.15 32.24 27.17
N ALA A 59 -25.74 32.34 25.97
CA ALA A 59 -26.84 33.23 25.64
C ALA A 59 -28.14 32.49 25.26
N LEU A 60 -28.22 31.18 25.54
CA LEU A 60 -29.35 30.34 25.15
C LEU A 60 -30.64 30.72 25.88
N SER A 61 -31.72 30.92 25.14
CA SER A 61 -33.04 31.23 25.69
C SER A 61 -33.91 29.98 25.80
N SER A 62 -34.98 30.06 26.60
CA SER A 62 -35.95 28.95 26.70
C SER A 62 -36.77 28.70 25.42
N GLN A 63 -36.53 29.48 24.35
CA GLN A 63 -37.18 29.32 23.03
C GLN A 63 -36.29 28.54 22.03
N ASP A 64 -35.00 28.37 22.32
CA ASP A 64 -34.03 27.70 21.45
C ASP A 64 -34.08 26.18 21.66
N ILE A 65 -35.18 25.55 21.22
CA ILE A 65 -35.44 24.11 21.42
C ILE A 65 -34.98 23.24 20.22
N SER A 66 -34.82 23.82 19.03
CA SER A 66 -34.40 23.13 17.80
C SER A 66 -33.48 24.03 16.96
N TYR A 67 -32.65 23.44 16.09
CA TYR A 67 -31.74 24.23 15.23
C TYR A 67 -32.50 25.25 14.37
N SER A 68 -33.67 24.88 13.84
CA SER A 68 -34.48 25.76 12.99
C SER A 68 -35.12 26.95 13.71
N GLU A 69 -35.22 26.88 15.04
CA GLU A 69 -35.83 27.92 15.88
C GLU A 69 -34.79 28.74 16.63
N CYS A 70 -33.51 28.34 16.59
CA CYS A 70 -32.44 29.03 17.26
C CYS A 70 -32.00 30.28 16.50
N THR A 71 -32.03 31.43 17.17
CA THR A 71 -31.62 32.72 16.54
C THR A 71 -30.18 33.13 16.88
N ASN A 72 -29.55 32.44 17.81
CA ASN A 72 -28.21 32.77 18.34
C ASN A 72 -27.24 31.62 18.07
N LEU A 73 -26.95 31.38 16.79
CA LEU A 73 -25.93 30.42 16.36
C LEU A 73 -24.56 31.12 16.29
N ILE A 74 -23.53 30.41 16.70
CA ILE A 74 -22.12 30.75 16.54
C ILE A 74 -21.46 29.66 15.70
N SER A 75 -20.36 29.99 15.03
CA SER A 75 -19.48 28.97 14.45
C SER A 75 -19.07 27.99 15.54
N ILE A 76 -18.94 26.71 15.18
CA ILE A 76 -18.44 25.70 16.10
C ILE A 76 -17.11 26.17 16.73
N PRO A 77 -16.98 26.17 18.07
CA PRO A 77 -15.71 26.50 18.72
C PRO A 77 -14.59 25.58 18.25
N GLU A 78 -13.37 26.09 18.16
CA GLU A 78 -12.20 25.29 17.85
C GLU A 78 -12.03 24.18 18.91
N TYR A 79 -11.73 22.96 18.46
CA TYR A 79 -11.41 21.86 19.37
C TYR A 79 -9.98 22.05 19.88
N ASP A 80 -9.82 22.74 21.00
CA ASP A 80 -8.53 23.00 21.65
C ASP A 80 -8.55 22.49 23.10
N THR A 81 -7.81 21.41 23.33
CA THR A 81 -7.64 20.80 24.66
C THR A 81 -7.09 21.78 25.71
N SER A 82 -6.31 22.78 25.31
CA SER A 82 -5.76 23.78 26.24
C SER A 82 -6.87 24.68 26.80
N VAL A 83 -7.80 25.12 25.94
CA VAL A 83 -9.00 25.89 26.31
C VAL A 83 -9.98 25.01 27.10
N LEU A 84 -10.19 23.76 26.66
CA LEU A 84 -11.12 22.84 27.31
C LEU A 84 -10.71 22.51 28.75
N LEU A 85 -9.41 22.50 29.07
CA LEU A 85 -8.90 22.25 30.41
C LEU A 85 -8.90 23.50 31.32
N GLU A 86 -9.25 24.68 30.80
CA GLU A 86 -9.29 25.90 31.61
C GLU A 86 -10.46 25.89 32.61
N SER A 87 -10.22 26.45 33.79
CA SER A 87 -11.24 26.53 34.83
C SER A 87 -12.09 27.78 34.65
N LEU A 88 -13.42 27.61 34.67
CA LEU A 88 -14.37 28.71 34.76
C LEU A 88 -14.38 29.39 36.15
N ASP A 89 -13.70 28.82 37.15
CA ASP A 89 -13.66 29.37 38.51
C ASP A 89 -12.95 30.73 38.56
N GLY A 90 -13.70 31.76 38.97
CA GLY A 90 -13.17 33.12 39.10
C GLY A 90 -13.34 33.99 37.87
N LEU A 91 -13.81 33.43 36.76
CA LEU A 91 -14.24 34.19 35.58
C LEU A 91 -15.63 34.81 35.81
N THR A 92 -15.88 35.95 35.17
CA THR A 92 -17.14 36.67 35.29
C THR A 92 -18.07 36.28 34.15
N TRP A 93 -19.29 35.82 34.47
CA TRP A 93 -20.29 35.51 33.45
C TRP A 93 -20.54 36.71 32.53
N GLY A 94 -20.56 36.46 31.21
CA GLY A 94 -20.76 37.48 30.18
C GLY A 94 -19.49 38.23 29.75
N THR A 95 -18.30 37.77 30.15
CA THR A 95 -17.02 38.23 29.56
C THR A 95 -16.58 37.31 28.44
N ALA A 96 -15.91 37.84 27.42
CA ALA A 96 -15.42 37.05 26.29
C ALA A 96 -14.63 35.78 26.69
N GLU A 97 -13.74 35.89 27.68
CA GLU A 97 -12.96 34.74 28.21
C GLU A 97 -13.85 33.65 28.83
N TYR A 98 -14.90 34.04 29.58
CA TYR A 98 -15.87 33.08 30.10
C TYR A 98 -16.69 32.44 28.97
N GLU A 99 -17.14 33.26 28.01
CA GLU A 99 -17.98 32.83 26.91
C GLU A 99 -17.24 31.86 25.98
N GLU A 100 -15.95 32.08 25.71
CA GLU A 100 -15.09 31.21 24.91
C GLU A 100 -14.94 29.82 25.54
N ILE A 101 -14.48 29.75 26.79
CA ILE A 101 -14.25 28.48 27.51
C ILE A 101 -15.57 27.74 27.72
N ALA A 102 -16.64 28.45 28.15
CA ALA A 102 -17.92 27.81 28.41
C ALA A 102 -18.57 27.27 27.12
N ASN A 103 -18.49 28.01 26.01
CA ASN A 103 -19.01 27.52 24.74
C ASN A 103 -18.22 26.30 24.24
N ALA A 104 -16.88 26.29 24.37
CA ALA A 104 -16.06 25.14 24.00
C ALA A 104 -16.38 23.90 24.86
N GLN A 105 -16.37 24.02 26.19
CA GLN A 105 -16.64 22.92 27.13
C GLN A 105 -18.05 22.34 26.98
N ILE A 106 -19.06 23.18 26.70
CA ILE A 106 -20.43 22.69 26.49
C ILE A 106 -20.59 22.05 25.11
N THR A 107 -19.84 22.51 24.10
CA THR A 107 -19.87 21.92 22.75
C THR A 107 -19.19 20.56 22.72
N TYR A 108 -18.10 20.36 23.47
CA TYR A 108 -17.33 19.11 23.50
C TYR A 108 -17.38 18.44 24.89
N PRO A 109 -18.54 17.94 25.34
CA PRO A 109 -18.69 17.33 26.66
C PRO A 109 -17.86 16.04 26.84
N VAL A 110 -17.56 15.32 25.76
CA VAL A 110 -16.70 14.13 25.75
C VAL A 110 -15.64 14.29 24.67
N VAL A 111 -14.38 14.36 25.10
CA VAL A 111 -13.20 14.47 24.24
C VAL A 111 -12.74 13.09 23.74
N TYR A 112 -11.87 13.07 22.74
CA TYR A 112 -11.34 11.83 22.17
C TYR A 112 -10.59 10.97 23.19
N ALA A 113 -10.85 9.66 23.19
CA ALA A 113 -10.37 8.71 24.22
C ALA A 113 -10.70 9.19 25.65
N GLY A 114 -11.77 9.97 25.80
CA GLY A 114 -12.16 10.60 27.05
C GLY A 114 -13.07 9.73 27.90
N ASN A 115 -13.60 10.34 28.96
CA ASN A 115 -14.56 9.74 29.86
C ASN A 115 -15.78 10.64 30.07
N TYR A 116 -16.82 10.11 30.70
CA TYR A 116 -18.07 10.83 30.96
C TYR A 116 -18.04 11.68 32.24
N GLU A 117 -16.86 11.91 32.82
CA GLU A 117 -16.73 12.76 34.02
C GLU A 117 -16.69 14.25 33.67
N MET A 118 -16.72 14.60 32.37
CA MET A 118 -16.61 15.99 31.87
C MET A 118 -15.37 16.70 32.43
N ASN A 119 -14.25 15.98 32.50
CA ASN A 119 -12.96 16.51 32.94
C ASN A 119 -12.11 17.05 31.77
N PHE A 120 -12.59 16.85 30.53
CA PHE A 120 -11.97 17.30 29.28
C PHE A 120 -10.55 16.76 29.03
N VAL A 121 -10.17 15.67 29.67
CA VAL A 121 -8.85 15.02 29.51
C VAL A 121 -8.93 13.97 28.40
N GLU A 122 -8.20 14.20 27.30
CA GLU A 122 -7.99 13.16 26.27
C GLU A 122 -7.24 11.97 26.86
N TYR A 123 -7.54 10.76 26.39
CA TYR A 123 -6.94 9.51 26.87
C TYR A 123 -7.21 9.20 28.35
N GLY A 124 -8.17 9.90 28.97
CA GLY A 124 -8.64 9.66 30.34
C GLY A 124 -9.68 8.55 30.46
N GLY A 125 -10.10 7.95 29.34
CA GLY A 125 -11.05 6.84 29.28
C GLY A 125 -10.92 6.06 27.97
N SER A 126 -12.00 5.42 27.53
CA SER A 126 -12.03 4.63 26.29
C SER A 126 -13.17 5.00 25.35
N HIS A 127 -13.63 6.27 25.38
CA HIS A 127 -14.61 6.74 24.41
C HIS A 127 -13.94 7.04 23.04
N PRO A 128 -14.24 6.31 21.95
CA PRO A 128 -13.50 6.42 20.68
C PRO A 128 -13.83 7.67 19.86
N ALA A 129 -14.90 8.38 20.19
CA ALA A 129 -15.38 9.55 19.46
C ALA A 129 -15.18 10.86 20.23
N VAL A 130 -15.39 11.96 19.53
CA VAL A 130 -15.73 13.26 20.15
C VAL A 130 -17.24 13.43 20.09
N ASP A 131 -17.87 13.62 21.25
CA ASP A 131 -19.29 13.97 21.29
C ASP A 131 -19.43 15.48 21.11
N ILE A 132 -20.09 15.90 20.04
CA ILE A 132 -20.33 17.30 19.68
C ILE A 132 -21.79 17.63 20.03
N LYS A 133 -21.99 18.37 21.11
CA LYS A 133 -23.32 18.81 21.52
C LYS A 133 -23.88 19.81 20.51
N ALA A 134 -25.11 19.58 20.07
CA ALA A 134 -25.84 20.48 19.19
C ALA A 134 -27.36 20.34 19.40
N LEU A 135 -28.15 21.25 18.84
CA LEU A 135 -29.62 21.14 18.90
C LEU A 135 -30.11 20.04 17.97
N GLU A 136 -31.29 19.49 18.28
CA GLU A 136 -31.99 18.59 17.35
C GLU A 136 -32.17 19.27 15.99
N GLY A 137 -31.92 18.52 14.93
CA GLY A 137 -32.04 19.01 13.56
C GLY A 137 -30.82 19.79 13.05
N THR A 138 -29.76 19.95 13.85
CA THR A 138 -28.51 20.59 13.38
C THR A 138 -27.94 19.81 12.19
N PRO A 139 -27.63 20.46 11.06
CA PRO A 139 -27.06 19.79 9.90
C PRO A 139 -25.73 19.09 10.20
N VAL A 140 -25.59 17.85 9.72
CA VAL A 140 -24.37 17.05 9.77
C VAL A 140 -23.83 16.89 8.36
N TYR A 141 -22.52 17.15 8.18
CA TYR A 141 -21.84 17.16 6.89
C TYR A 141 -20.80 16.04 6.79
N SER A 142 -20.63 15.48 5.59
CA SER A 142 -19.47 14.64 5.28
C SER A 142 -18.20 15.47 5.42
N ILE A 143 -17.21 14.95 6.15
CA ILE A 143 -15.97 15.69 6.42
C ILE A 143 -15.09 15.79 5.19
N ALA A 144 -15.18 14.84 4.27
CA ALA A 144 -14.39 14.78 3.05
C ALA A 144 -15.18 14.04 1.97
N ASN A 145 -14.66 14.04 0.74
CA ASN A 145 -15.18 13.21 -0.34
C ASN A 145 -15.08 11.72 0.05
N GLY A 146 -16.08 10.92 -0.29
CA GLY A 146 -16.08 9.51 0.05
C GLY A 146 -17.35 8.79 -0.36
N ILE A 147 -17.52 7.58 0.15
CA ILE A 147 -18.64 6.70 -0.19
C ILE A 147 -19.32 6.28 1.10
N VAL A 148 -20.64 6.41 1.15
CA VAL A 148 -21.44 5.94 2.27
C VAL A 148 -21.38 4.41 2.28
N GLU A 149 -20.60 3.86 3.19
CA GLU A 149 -20.40 2.41 3.30
C GLU A 149 -21.56 1.77 4.06
N LYS A 150 -22.09 2.44 5.08
CA LYS A 150 -23.11 1.87 5.96
C LYS A 150 -24.10 2.92 6.44
N VAL A 151 -25.37 2.55 6.44
CA VAL A 151 -26.48 3.31 7.03
C VAL A 151 -27.21 2.40 8.00
N SER A 152 -27.19 2.75 9.28
CA SER A 152 -27.85 1.99 10.34
C SER A 152 -29.03 2.78 10.90
N TYR A 153 -30.11 2.07 11.24
CA TYR A 153 -31.25 2.60 11.97
C TYR A 153 -31.47 1.76 13.23
N GLY A 154 -31.60 2.39 14.39
CA GLY A 154 -31.76 1.65 15.64
C GLY A 154 -32.10 2.51 16.86
N ASP A 155 -32.68 1.85 17.86
CA ASP A 155 -33.06 2.43 19.15
C ASP A 155 -32.05 2.10 20.28
N SER A 156 -30.88 1.56 19.94
CA SER A 156 -29.81 1.21 20.90
C SER A 156 -28.42 1.46 20.32
N GLY A 157 -27.39 1.53 21.18
CA GLY A 157 -26.01 1.79 20.77
C GLY A 157 -25.91 3.12 20.01
N PHE A 158 -25.22 3.11 18.87
CA PHE A 158 -25.02 4.27 17.99
C PHE A 158 -26.30 4.86 17.39
N GLY A 159 -27.45 4.19 17.53
CA GLY A 159 -28.73 4.70 17.04
C GLY A 159 -28.81 4.72 15.51
N ASN A 160 -29.36 5.80 14.97
CA ASN A 160 -29.25 6.07 13.54
C ASN A 160 -27.84 6.57 13.24
N SER A 161 -27.11 5.90 12.37
CA SER A 161 -25.74 6.24 12.04
C SER A 161 -25.38 6.08 10.57
N ILE A 162 -24.37 6.83 10.15
CA ILE A 162 -23.78 6.80 8.81
C ILE A 162 -22.29 6.52 8.97
N VAL A 163 -21.73 5.63 8.15
CA VAL A 163 -20.29 5.44 7.98
C VAL A 163 -19.92 5.83 6.56
N VAL A 164 -18.94 6.72 6.41
CA VAL A 164 -18.41 7.14 5.11
C VAL A 164 -16.95 6.68 5.01
N ALA A 165 -16.66 5.88 3.99
CA ALA A 165 -15.31 5.48 3.63
C ALA A 165 -14.65 6.57 2.78
N HIS A 166 -13.46 6.99 3.19
CA HIS A 166 -12.64 7.97 2.50
C HIS A 166 -11.35 7.30 2.02
N TYR A 167 -11.21 7.14 0.71
CA TYR A 167 -10.06 6.45 0.11
C TYR A 167 -8.95 7.43 -0.25
N ASN A 168 -7.71 6.94 -0.21
CA ASN A 168 -6.50 7.69 -0.58
C ASN A 168 -6.33 9.02 0.18
N VAL A 169 -6.75 9.07 1.44
CA VAL A 169 -6.64 10.26 2.28
C VAL A 169 -5.31 10.28 3.04
N PRO A 170 -4.69 11.45 3.26
CA PRO A 170 -3.44 11.53 4.02
C PRO A 170 -3.66 11.06 5.47
N SER A 171 -2.69 10.33 6.02
CA SER A 171 -2.74 9.86 7.41
C SER A 171 -2.56 11.01 8.40
N LEU A 172 -3.15 10.92 9.59
CA LEU A 172 -2.98 11.92 10.64
C LEU A 172 -1.50 12.14 11.02
N ASN A 173 -0.72 11.04 11.05
CA ASN A 173 0.65 11.03 11.55
C ASN A 173 1.72 11.25 10.46
N ASN A 174 1.39 11.04 9.18
CA ASN A 174 2.30 11.23 8.05
C ASN A 174 1.53 11.63 6.78
N GLU A 175 1.77 12.84 6.28
CA GLU A 175 1.08 13.40 5.10
C GLU A 175 1.49 12.73 3.78
N ASN A 176 2.66 12.10 3.74
CA ASN A 176 3.18 11.39 2.56
C ASN A 176 2.62 9.96 2.44
N TYR A 177 1.83 9.51 3.43
CA TYR A 177 1.19 8.20 3.43
C TYR A 177 -0.32 8.38 3.31
N THR A 178 -0.91 7.73 2.29
CA THR A 178 -2.35 7.69 2.10
C THR A 178 -2.93 6.41 2.69
N THR A 179 -4.15 6.49 3.19
CA THR A 179 -4.86 5.36 3.79
C THR A 179 -6.36 5.43 3.48
N THR A 180 -7.12 4.44 3.93
CA THR A 180 -8.57 4.51 3.98
C THR A 180 -9.01 4.83 5.41
N LEU A 181 -9.88 5.81 5.57
CA LEU A 181 -10.47 6.18 6.86
C LEU A 181 -11.98 6.09 6.80
N TYR A 182 -12.59 5.69 7.91
CA TYR A 182 -14.05 5.54 8.01
C TYR A 182 -14.60 6.53 9.01
N SER A 183 -15.21 7.61 8.52
CA SER A 183 -15.86 8.60 9.39
C SER A 183 -17.27 8.14 9.74
N SER A 184 -17.58 8.14 11.03
CA SER A 184 -18.85 7.68 11.57
C SER A 184 -19.61 8.80 12.25
N TYR A 185 -20.90 8.89 11.93
CA TYR A 185 -21.82 9.94 12.37
C TYR A 185 -23.02 9.30 13.04
N SER A 186 -23.09 9.37 14.37
CA SER A 186 -24.08 8.59 15.15
C SER A 186 -25.05 9.48 15.93
N HIS A 187 -26.11 8.85 16.46
CA HIS A 187 -27.22 9.49 17.17
C HIS A 187 -28.07 10.43 16.32
N LEU A 188 -28.17 10.20 15.01
CA LEU A 188 -28.87 11.08 14.08
C LEU A 188 -30.40 11.05 14.28
N SER A 189 -31.06 12.18 14.09
CA SER A 189 -32.54 12.27 14.00
C SER A 189 -33.03 11.96 12.59
N GLU A 190 -32.21 12.26 11.58
CA GLU A 190 -32.52 12.07 10.17
C GLU A 190 -31.24 11.71 9.40
N ILE A 191 -31.35 10.74 8.50
CA ILE A 191 -30.31 10.32 7.55
C ILE A 191 -30.77 10.73 6.16
N LEU A 192 -29.91 11.42 5.40
CA LEU A 192 -30.23 12.02 4.11
C LEU A 192 -29.55 11.32 2.92
N VAL A 193 -28.72 10.31 3.20
CA VAL A 193 -27.95 9.54 2.21
C VAL A 193 -28.28 8.06 2.29
N SER A 194 -27.90 7.31 1.25
CA SER A 194 -28.08 5.86 1.17
C SER A 194 -26.75 5.12 1.09
N GLU A 195 -26.70 3.85 1.49
CA GLU A 195 -25.51 3.00 1.27
C GLU A 195 -25.13 2.95 -0.21
N GLY A 196 -23.84 3.05 -0.49
CA GLY A 196 -23.25 3.14 -1.83
C GLY A 196 -23.28 4.53 -2.46
N GLU A 197 -23.88 5.54 -1.80
CA GLU A 197 -23.91 6.92 -2.31
C GLU A 197 -22.52 7.57 -2.18
N SER A 198 -22.01 8.15 -3.28
CA SER A 198 -20.84 9.03 -3.22
C SER A 198 -21.26 10.37 -2.60
N VAL A 199 -20.48 10.85 -1.64
CA VAL A 199 -20.70 12.12 -0.95
C VAL A 199 -19.51 13.04 -1.14
N GLU A 200 -19.79 14.33 -1.33
CA GLU A 200 -18.76 15.36 -1.41
C GLU A 200 -18.45 15.95 -0.03
N LYS A 201 -17.23 16.49 0.14
CA LYS A 201 -16.86 17.33 1.27
C LYS A 201 -17.92 18.42 1.46
N ALA A 202 -18.38 18.61 2.69
CA ALA A 202 -19.44 19.55 3.04
C ALA A 202 -20.83 19.23 2.46
N GLN A 203 -21.06 18.05 1.88
CA GLN A 203 -22.41 17.56 1.60
C GLN A 203 -23.14 17.26 2.91
N MET A 204 -24.38 17.72 3.04
CA MET A 204 -25.20 17.41 4.21
C MET A 204 -25.68 15.96 4.12
N ILE A 205 -25.30 15.14 5.10
CA ILE A 205 -25.57 13.70 5.11
C ILE A 205 -26.62 13.30 6.15
N GLY A 206 -26.89 14.15 7.14
CA GLY A 206 -27.86 13.87 8.19
C GLY A 206 -28.14 15.08 9.07
N LYS A 207 -28.86 14.83 10.17
CA LYS A 207 -29.14 15.81 11.20
C LYS A 207 -28.95 15.24 12.60
N VAL A 208 -28.42 16.06 13.50
CA VAL A 208 -28.21 15.73 14.90
C VAL A 208 -29.55 15.34 15.57
N GLY A 209 -29.50 14.33 16.43
CA GLY A 209 -30.61 13.89 17.26
C GLY A 209 -30.12 13.24 18.54
N ASP A 210 -30.97 12.38 19.11
CA ASP A 210 -30.72 11.61 20.33
C ASP A 210 -31.13 10.13 20.16
N SER A 211 -31.05 9.60 18.95
CA SER A 211 -31.37 8.18 18.69
C SER A 211 -30.38 7.23 19.37
N GLY A 212 -30.76 5.97 19.59
CA GLY A 212 -29.88 4.99 20.22
C GLY A 212 -29.78 5.14 21.75
N THR A 213 -28.57 5.05 22.29
CA THR A 213 -28.30 5.21 23.74
C THR A 213 -27.97 6.64 24.16
N ALA A 214 -28.11 7.62 23.26
CA ALA A 214 -27.91 9.03 23.58
C ALA A 214 -28.86 9.50 24.68
N THR A 215 -28.35 10.35 25.58
CA THR A 215 -29.15 10.91 26.69
C THR A 215 -29.65 12.33 26.41
N THR A 216 -29.09 12.98 25.38
CA THR A 216 -29.41 14.33 24.92
C THR A 216 -28.99 14.47 23.46
N ASN A 217 -29.46 15.50 22.77
CA ASN A 217 -29.04 15.79 21.40
C ASN A 217 -27.52 16.07 21.31
N HIS A 218 -26.83 15.27 20.50
CA HIS A 218 -25.42 15.44 20.15
C HIS A 218 -25.07 14.59 18.92
N LEU A 219 -23.97 14.95 18.24
CA LEU A 219 -23.33 14.10 17.24
C LEU A 219 -22.21 13.32 17.92
N HIS A 220 -22.25 12.00 17.85
CA HIS A 220 -21.10 11.16 18.17
C HIS A 220 -20.27 10.98 16.90
N PHE A 221 -19.13 11.66 16.83
CA PHE A 221 -18.28 11.76 15.65
C PHE A 221 -16.94 11.04 15.86
N GLN A 222 -16.68 10.04 15.02
CA GLN A 222 -15.54 9.13 15.13
C GLN A 222 -14.89 8.92 13.77
N ILE A 223 -13.58 8.67 13.75
CA ILE A 223 -12.87 8.22 12.55
C ILE A 223 -12.09 6.95 12.88
N ASP A 224 -12.39 5.88 12.16
CA ASP A 224 -11.74 4.58 12.30
C ASP A 224 -10.65 4.41 11.25
N ASN A 225 -9.58 3.72 11.64
CA ASN A 225 -8.57 3.20 10.71
C ASN A 225 -9.15 2.07 9.88
N ALA A 226 -8.59 1.83 8.69
CA ALA A 226 -9.02 0.72 7.84
C ALA A 226 -8.94 -0.67 8.50
N ASP A 227 -7.99 -0.83 9.41
CA ASP A 227 -7.77 -2.09 10.11
C ASP A 227 -8.71 -2.27 11.32
N ALA A 228 -9.64 -1.34 11.57
CA ALA A 228 -10.63 -1.53 12.63
C ALA A 228 -11.53 -2.73 12.29
N PRO A 229 -11.75 -3.67 13.23
CA PRO A 229 -12.51 -4.89 12.96
C PRO A 229 -13.96 -4.66 12.49
N TRP A 230 -14.53 -3.48 12.76
CA TRP A 230 -15.84 -3.05 12.28
C TRP A 230 -15.98 -1.53 12.41
N HIS A 231 -16.93 -0.95 11.67
CA HIS A 231 -17.24 0.49 11.67
C HIS A 231 -18.73 0.75 12.01
N PRO A 232 -19.05 1.72 12.91
CA PRO A 232 -18.14 2.38 13.85
C PRO A 232 -17.54 1.42 14.88
N TYR A 233 -16.24 1.54 15.14
CA TYR A 233 -15.52 0.70 16.10
C TYR A 233 -15.91 0.99 17.56
N TRP A 234 -15.88 -0.03 18.42
CA TRP A 234 -16.05 0.16 19.86
C TRP A 234 -15.09 -0.75 20.66
N PRO A 235 -14.35 -0.23 21.66
CA PRO A 235 -13.15 -0.90 22.21
C PRO A 235 -13.39 -2.11 23.12
N PHE A 236 -14.63 -2.38 23.52
CA PHE A 236 -14.97 -3.48 24.43
C PHE A 236 -16.44 -3.95 24.28
N THR A 237 -16.70 -5.20 24.61
CA THR A 237 -18.03 -5.80 24.51
C THR A 237 -18.78 -5.78 25.85
N TYR A 238 -20.07 -6.15 25.82
CA TYR A 238 -20.84 -6.45 27.03
C TYR A 238 -20.14 -7.46 27.95
N SER A 239 -19.53 -8.49 27.35
CA SER A 239 -18.84 -9.55 28.07
C SER A 239 -17.65 -9.00 28.85
N ASP A 240 -16.90 -8.09 28.25
CA ASP A 240 -15.65 -7.57 28.82
C ASP A 240 -15.91 -6.74 30.07
N TYR A 241 -16.82 -5.76 29.99
CA TYR A 241 -17.12 -4.93 31.17
C TYR A 241 -17.91 -5.70 32.23
N SER A 242 -18.80 -6.62 31.83
CA SER A 242 -19.53 -7.45 32.78
C SER A 242 -18.59 -8.38 33.56
N SER A 243 -17.56 -8.91 32.90
CA SER A 243 -16.55 -9.77 33.52
C SER A 243 -15.62 -9.00 34.45
N ALA A 244 -15.32 -7.74 34.09
CA ALA A 244 -14.59 -6.81 34.95
C ALA A 244 -15.41 -6.29 36.14
N GLY A 245 -16.72 -6.58 36.19
CA GLY A 245 -17.62 -6.13 37.25
C GLY A 245 -17.98 -4.64 37.16
N TYR A 246 -17.81 -4.03 35.99
CA TYR A 246 -18.14 -2.64 35.70
C TYR A 246 -19.55 -2.50 35.11
N SER A 247 -20.16 -1.32 35.25
CA SER A 247 -21.22 -0.92 34.30
C SER A 247 -20.59 -0.43 33.01
N PHE A 248 -21.39 -0.27 31.94
CA PHE A 248 -20.89 0.31 30.68
C PHE A 248 -20.21 1.67 30.89
N TRP A 249 -20.84 2.54 31.69
CA TRP A 249 -20.31 3.88 32.00
C TRP A 249 -19.00 3.81 32.79
N ASP A 250 -18.93 2.90 33.78
CA ASP A 250 -17.71 2.69 34.55
C ASP A 250 -16.58 2.17 33.66
N ALA A 251 -16.89 1.29 32.70
CA ALA A 251 -15.90 0.74 31.78
C ALA A 251 -15.27 1.81 30.88
N VAL A 252 -16.08 2.73 30.34
CA VAL A 252 -15.57 3.89 29.58
C VAL A 252 -14.72 4.78 30.49
N ASN A 253 -15.21 5.08 31.70
CA ASN A 253 -14.51 5.97 32.63
C ASN A 253 -13.18 5.39 33.14
N TYR A 254 -13.10 4.08 33.31
CA TYR A 254 -11.88 3.39 33.69
C TYR A 254 -10.94 3.08 32.51
N GLY A 255 -11.36 3.34 31.28
CA GLY A 255 -10.55 3.11 30.09
C GLY A 255 -10.41 1.63 29.72
N LEU A 256 -11.45 0.82 29.92
CA LEU A 256 -11.44 -0.56 29.43
C LEU A 256 -11.26 -0.57 27.91
N GLY A 257 -10.24 -1.26 27.39
CA GLY A 257 -9.93 -1.28 25.96
C GLY A 257 -9.41 0.05 25.41
N ALA A 258 -8.91 0.97 26.25
CA ALA A 258 -8.35 2.24 25.79
C ALA A 258 -7.20 2.05 24.77
N GLU A 259 -6.42 0.98 24.89
CA GLU A 259 -5.41 0.57 23.91
C GLU A 259 -6.00 0.32 22.52
N ASN A 260 -7.21 -0.25 22.46
CA ASN A 260 -7.90 -0.54 21.21
C ASN A 260 -8.42 0.75 20.55
N VAL A 261 -8.80 1.75 21.35
CA VAL A 261 -9.19 3.06 20.82
C VAL A 261 -8.04 3.66 20.02
N THR A 262 -6.83 3.67 20.57
CA THR A 262 -5.66 4.22 19.89
C THR A 262 -5.15 3.38 18.72
N LEU A 263 -5.49 2.09 18.71
CA LEU A 263 -5.10 1.16 17.64
C LEU A 263 -6.04 1.31 16.43
N TYR A 264 -7.35 1.33 16.67
CA TYR A 264 -8.36 1.20 15.62
C TYR A 264 -9.03 2.53 15.24
N THR A 265 -8.81 3.61 15.99
CA THR A 265 -9.39 4.92 15.72
C THR A 265 -8.33 6.01 15.77
N ILE A 266 -8.63 7.17 15.17
CA ILE A 266 -7.80 8.38 15.27
C ILE A 266 -8.58 9.50 15.91
N ASN A 267 -7.87 10.50 16.44
CA ASN A 267 -8.51 11.70 16.97
C ASN A 267 -9.23 12.46 15.84
N PRO A 268 -10.57 12.47 15.82
CA PRO A 268 -11.32 12.88 14.64
C PRO A 268 -11.28 14.40 14.44
N MET A 269 -11.25 15.17 15.53
CA MET A 269 -11.16 16.64 15.44
C MET A 269 -9.75 17.11 15.07
N LYS A 270 -8.69 16.45 15.58
CA LYS A 270 -7.32 16.76 15.13
C LYS A 270 -7.13 16.47 13.65
N TYR A 271 -7.74 15.40 13.13
CA TYR A 271 -7.72 15.10 11.71
C TYR A 271 -8.41 16.19 10.88
N VAL A 272 -9.64 16.54 11.26
CA VAL A 272 -10.43 17.58 10.58
C VAL A 272 -9.71 18.94 10.61
N GLN A 273 -9.15 19.35 11.76
CA GLN A 273 -8.46 20.63 11.88
C GLN A 273 -7.13 20.65 11.11
N LYS A 274 -6.42 19.52 11.02
CA LYS A 274 -5.16 19.41 10.29
C LYS A 274 -5.35 19.62 8.77
N TYR A 275 -6.44 19.11 8.22
CA TYR A 275 -6.70 19.11 6.78
C TYR A 275 -7.81 20.08 6.33
N ASP A 276 -8.30 20.98 7.21
CA ASP A 276 -9.34 21.99 6.88
C ASP A 276 -8.85 23.01 5.82
N ASP A 277 -7.55 23.34 5.85
CA ASP A 277 -6.88 24.24 4.89
C ASP A 277 -6.04 23.47 3.85
N TYR A 278 -6.32 22.18 3.62
CA TYR A 278 -5.56 21.37 2.67
C TYR A 278 -5.70 21.91 1.24
N TYR A 279 -4.63 22.53 0.74
CA TYR A 279 -4.42 22.79 -0.68
C TYR A 279 -3.57 21.64 -1.23
N SER A 280 -4.13 20.85 -2.13
CA SER A 280 -3.28 20.04 -3.00
C SER A 280 -2.40 21.01 -3.79
N GLU A 281 -1.08 20.93 -3.64
CA GLU A 281 -0.17 21.47 -4.66
C GLU A 281 -0.44 20.68 -5.94
N GLU A 282 -1.45 21.10 -6.72
CA GLU A 282 -1.46 20.78 -8.14
C GLU A 282 -0.17 21.37 -8.70
N THR A 283 0.67 20.49 -9.22
CA THR A 283 1.73 20.89 -10.13
C THR A 283 1.03 21.50 -11.34
N ASP A 284 0.98 22.84 -11.35
CA ASP A 284 0.64 23.65 -12.51
C ASP A 284 1.59 23.26 -13.67
N GLU A 285 1.18 22.30 -14.51
CA GLU A 285 1.65 22.27 -15.90
C GLU A 285 0.99 23.46 -16.61
N GLU A 286 1.84 24.37 -17.08
CA GLU A 286 1.48 25.57 -17.83
C GLU A 286 0.50 25.26 -18.96
N VAL A 287 -0.77 25.66 -18.77
CA VAL A 287 -1.72 25.84 -19.87
C VAL A 287 -1.28 27.05 -20.70
N MET A 288 -0.50 26.80 -21.74
CA MET A 288 -0.40 27.69 -22.89
C MET A 288 -1.43 27.27 -23.94
N GLU A 289 -2.41 28.15 -24.14
CA GLU A 289 -3.39 28.10 -25.23
C GLU A 289 -2.72 27.85 -26.59
N GLU A 290 -3.18 26.87 -27.38
CA GLU A 290 -3.66 27.11 -28.75
C GLU A 290 -4.36 25.89 -29.41
N GLU A 291 -5.55 26.19 -29.95
CA GLU A 291 -6.28 25.58 -31.08
C GLU A 291 -7.12 24.29 -30.92
N ASN A 292 -8.40 24.54 -30.63
CA ASN A 292 -9.61 23.78 -30.99
C ASN A 292 -9.52 22.89 -32.25
N VAL A 293 -9.71 21.59 -32.10
CA VAL A 293 -10.28 20.71 -33.15
C VAL A 293 -11.45 19.91 -32.58
N ILE A 294 -12.66 20.34 -32.93
CA ILE A 294 -13.93 19.69 -32.62
C ILE A 294 -14.17 18.56 -33.63
N TYR A 295 -14.25 17.31 -33.18
CA TYR A 295 -14.93 16.24 -33.93
C TYR A 295 -16.31 15.98 -33.32
N THR A 296 -17.35 16.46 -33.99
CA THR A 296 -18.75 16.16 -33.68
C THR A 296 -19.20 14.95 -34.50
N TYR A 297 -19.56 13.84 -33.85
CA TYR A 297 -20.35 12.78 -34.49
C TYR A 297 -21.83 13.04 -34.26
N THR A 298 -22.47 13.61 -35.28
CA THR A 298 -23.93 13.67 -35.41
C THR A 298 -24.41 12.42 -36.14
N SER A 299 -25.18 11.56 -35.46
CA SER A 299 -25.93 10.50 -36.15
C SER A 299 -27.14 11.14 -36.84
N SER A 300 -27.23 10.99 -38.16
CA SER A 300 -28.39 11.41 -38.94
C SER A 300 -29.11 10.18 -39.48
N VAL A 301 -30.41 10.14 -39.20
CA VAL A 301 -31.37 9.17 -39.72
C VAL A 301 -31.60 9.44 -41.20
N SER A 302 -31.62 8.38 -42.02
CA SER A 302 -32.17 8.42 -43.38
C SER A 302 -32.89 7.12 -43.72
N SER A 303 -34.19 7.25 -43.97
CA SER A 303 -35.11 6.27 -44.53
C SER A 303 -34.90 6.01 -46.03
N SER A 304 -35.13 4.79 -46.52
CA SER A 304 -36.03 4.51 -47.67
C SER A 304 -36.09 3.01 -48.03
N GLU A 305 -37.17 2.68 -48.74
CA GLU A 305 -37.86 1.41 -48.96
C GLU A 305 -37.30 0.46 -50.06
N VAL A 306 -37.49 -0.85 -49.81
CA VAL A 306 -38.08 -1.96 -50.64
C VAL A 306 -37.49 -2.40 -52.00
N GLU A 307 -37.20 -3.72 -52.11
CA GLU A 307 -37.56 -4.77 -53.13
C GLU A 307 -36.45 -5.85 -53.15
N ASP A 308 -36.68 -7.08 -52.67
CA ASP A 308 -37.33 -8.28 -53.27
C ASP A 308 -36.28 -9.30 -53.80
N GLY A 309 -36.42 -10.58 -53.43
CA GLY A 309 -35.55 -11.68 -53.88
C GLY A 309 -35.48 -12.90 -52.93
N GLU A 310 -36.08 -14.01 -53.37
CA GLU A 310 -36.27 -15.31 -52.71
C GLU A 310 -35.01 -16.21 -52.61
N GLU A 311 -35.17 -17.34 -51.89
CA GLU A 311 -34.37 -18.60 -51.84
C GLU A 311 -33.16 -18.59 -50.89
N GLU A 312 -32.86 -19.60 -50.05
CA GLU A 312 -33.35 -20.97 -49.82
C GLU A 312 -32.87 -21.42 -48.40
N GLU A 313 -33.55 -22.41 -47.80
CA GLU A 313 -33.22 -22.99 -46.49
C GLU A 313 -31.88 -23.77 -46.50
N GLU A 314 -31.01 -23.54 -45.51
CA GLU A 314 -30.04 -24.55 -45.09
C GLU A 314 -30.03 -24.70 -43.56
N VAL A 315 -30.45 -25.89 -43.11
CA VAL A 315 -30.55 -26.29 -41.70
C VAL A 315 -29.16 -26.67 -41.19
N VAL A 316 -28.55 -25.83 -40.35
CA VAL A 316 -27.40 -26.21 -39.53
C VAL A 316 -27.87 -26.47 -38.10
N LYS A 317 -27.82 -27.74 -37.69
CA LYS A 317 -28.03 -28.16 -36.30
C LYS A 317 -26.91 -27.57 -35.43
N VAL A 318 -27.24 -26.61 -34.57
CA VAL A 318 -26.40 -26.26 -33.43
C VAL A 318 -26.64 -27.30 -32.33
N VAL A 319 -25.60 -28.06 -32.02
CA VAL A 319 -25.52 -28.87 -30.81
C VAL A 319 -25.46 -27.88 -29.64
N VAL A 320 -26.49 -27.88 -28.80
CA VAL A 320 -26.45 -27.19 -27.51
C VAL A 320 -25.54 -28.02 -26.62
N GLU A 321 -24.29 -27.60 -26.45
CA GLU A 321 -23.52 -28.01 -25.29
C GLU A 321 -24.21 -27.43 -24.06
N THR A 322 -24.47 -28.31 -23.10
CA THR A 322 -24.89 -27.95 -21.74
C THR A 322 -23.92 -26.91 -21.16
N PRO A 323 -24.41 -25.88 -20.45
CA PRO A 323 -23.52 -24.94 -19.76
C PRO A 323 -22.64 -25.72 -18.78
N ALA A 324 -21.36 -25.35 -18.74
CA ALA A 324 -20.41 -25.83 -17.74
C ALA A 324 -20.93 -25.52 -16.32
N GLU A 325 -20.60 -26.41 -15.38
CA GLU A 325 -20.76 -26.25 -13.93
C GLU A 325 -20.26 -24.86 -13.47
N PRO A 326 -20.86 -24.25 -12.43
CA PRO A 326 -20.44 -22.96 -11.90
C PRO A 326 -18.95 -22.99 -11.53
N THR A 327 -18.23 -21.99 -12.01
CA THR A 327 -16.78 -21.86 -11.90
C THR A 327 -16.39 -21.33 -10.53
N ARG A 328 -15.53 -22.08 -9.84
CA ARG A 328 -14.75 -21.69 -8.65
C ARG A 328 -14.28 -20.22 -8.68
N ASN A 329 -14.70 -19.41 -7.69
CA ASN A 329 -14.33 -17.99 -7.59
C ASN A 329 -13.09 -17.70 -6.71
N PHE A 330 -12.60 -18.65 -5.90
CA PHE A 330 -11.37 -18.49 -5.10
C PHE A 330 -10.35 -19.59 -5.39
N VAL A 331 -9.06 -19.28 -5.31
CA VAL A 331 -7.97 -20.25 -5.56
C VAL A 331 -7.23 -20.68 -4.30
N ASP A 332 -7.31 -19.91 -3.20
CA ASP A 332 -6.57 -20.21 -1.96
C ASP A 332 -7.40 -19.90 -0.68
N ILE A 333 -7.03 -20.54 0.43
CA ILE A 333 -7.63 -20.34 1.76
C ILE A 333 -6.54 -19.80 2.69
N TYR A 334 -6.77 -18.69 3.37
CA TYR A 334 -5.81 -18.11 4.30
C TYR A 334 -6.35 -18.12 5.74
N ILE A 335 -5.51 -18.53 6.70
CA ILE A 335 -5.84 -18.51 8.14
C ILE A 335 -5.08 -17.35 8.77
N ASP A 336 -5.81 -16.41 9.35
CA ASP A 336 -5.27 -15.22 10.01
C ASP A 336 -5.57 -15.27 11.50
N ASN A 337 -4.60 -15.69 12.30
CA ASN A 337 -4.72 -15.85 13.74
C ASN A 337 -3.49 -15.32 14.47
N ASP A 338 -3.69 -14.88 15.73
CA ASP A 338 -2.54 -14.62 16.60
C ASP A 338 -1.77 -15.93 16.81
N PRO A 339 -0.43 -15.91 16.69
CA PRO A 339 0.40 -17.10 16.88
C PRO A 339 0.50 -17.51 18.36
N TYR A 340 0.00 -16.69 19.29
CA TYR A 340 0.01 -16.97 20.73
C TYR A 340 -1.35 -16.73 21.38
N VAL A 341 -1.72 -17.57 22.34
CA VAL A 341 -2.91 -17.39 23.17
C VAL A 341 -2.62 -17.78 24.61
N LEU A 342 -3.19 -17.08 25.59
CA LEU A 342 -3.09 -17.50 26.98
C LEU A 342 -3.97 -18.73 27.22
N ILE A 343 -3.49 -19.67 28.04
CA ILE A 343 -4.32 -20.79 28.48
C ILE A 343 -5.59 -20.26 29.17
N ASN A 344 -6.74 -20.81 28.80
CA ASN A 344 -8.07 -20.36 29.24
C ASN A 344 -8.51 -18.97 28.74
N SER A 345 -7.82 -18.33 27.79
CA SER A 345 -8.36 -17.20 27.01
C SER A 345 -8.86 -17.67 25.66
N THR A 346 -9.81 -16.97 25.06
CA THR A 346 -10.30 -17.29 23.71
C THR A 346 -9.42 -16.59 22.68
N LEU A 347 -8.92 -17.33 21.69
CA LEU A 347 -8.30 -16.76 20.49
C LEU A 347 -9.35 -16.66 19.40
N ASN A 348 -9.62 -15.47 18.90
CA ASN A 348 -10.46 -15.30 17.71
C ASN A 348 -9.55 -15.15 16.49
N PHE A 349 -9.93 -15.77 15.38
CA PHE A 349 -9.18 -15.70 14.14
C PHE A 349 -10.08 -15.88 12.93
N TYR A 350 -9.54 -15.57 11.75
CA TYR A 350 -10.30 -15.48 10.52
C TYR A 350 -9.82 -16.49 9.48
N ILE A 351 -10.77 -17.00 8.71
CA ILE A 351 -10.51 -17.73 7.48
C ILE A 351 -10.89 -16.80 6.33
N TYR A 352 -9.96 -16.51 5.43
CA TYR A 352 -10.19 -15.74 4.22
C TYR A 352 -10.15 -16.64 3.00
N LEU A 353 -10.95 -16.30 1.99
CA LEU A 353 -10.87 -16.89 0.66
C LEU A 353 -10.13 -15.91 -0.24
N LYS A 354 -9.14 -16.39 -0.98
CA LYS A 354 -8.27 -15.56 -1.81
C LYS A 354 -8.39 -15.90 -3.28
N ASP A 355 -8.44 -14.89 -4.14
CA ASP A 355 -8.42 -15.03 -5.59
C ASP A 355 -7.00 -15.25 -6.13
N GLU A 356 -6.84 -15.36 -7.45
CA GLU A 356 -5.53 -15.58 -8.10
C GLU A 356 -4.52 -14.45 -7.89
N ASN A 357 -4.98 -13.28 -7.44
CA ASN A 357 -4.16 -12.11 -7.14
C ASN A 357 -3.87 -11.96 -5.64
N GLY A 358 -4.40 -12.84 -4.78
CA GLY A 358 -4.25 -12.78 -3.33
C GLY A 358 -5.21 -11.81 -2.64
N GLU A 359 -6.22 -11.30 -3.34
CA GLU A 359 -7.27 -10.43 -2.80
C GLU A 359 -8.39 -11.25 -2.14
N ASN A 360 -9.09 -10.65 -1.17
CA ASN A 360 -10.20 -11.32 -0.49
C ASN A 360 -11.38 -11.48 -1.45
N VAL A 361 -11.85 -12.72 -1.63
CA VAL A 361 -13.04 -13.04 -2.42
C VAL A 361 -14.27 -12.71 -1.59
N THR A 362 -14.91 -11.59 -1.89
CA THR A 362 -16.07 -11.10 -1.12
C THR A 362 -17.39 -11.77 -1.48
N ASP A 363 -17.47 -12.36 -2.69
CA ASP A 363 -18.57 -13.18 -3.18
C ASP A 363 -18.07 -14.61 -3.36
N SER A 364 -18.15 -15.39 -2.28
CA SER A 364 -17.79 -16.78 -2.30
C SER A 364 -18.97 -17.55 -2.90
N GLU A 365 -18.72 -18.21 -4.04
CA GLU A 365 -19.59 -19.25 -4.58
C GLU A 365 -18.74 -20.50 -4.75
N PHE A 366 -18.90 -21.48 -3.85
CA PHE A 366 -18.21 -22.76 -3.93
C PHE A 366 -19.05 -23.92 -3.39
N ASP A 367 -18.81 -25.12 -3.93
CA ASP A 367 -19.52 -26.34 -3.51
C ASP A 367 -18.75 -27.06 -2.38
N GLY A 368 -19.48 -27.62 -1.41
CA GLY A 368 -18.95 -28.32 -0.25
C GLY A 368 -18.47 -27.44 0.92
N ASP A 369 -17.94 -28.09 1.97
CA ASP A 369 -17.62 -27.46 3.24
C ASP A 369 -16.11 -27.33 3.45
N ILE A 370 -15.66 -26.23 4.06
CA ILE A 370 -14.28 -26.09 4.55
C ILE A 370 -14.20 -26.73 5.93
N MET A 371 -13.54 -27.88 6.02
CA MET A 371 -13.36 -28.65 7.25
C MET A 371 -12.18 -28.11 8.07
N LEU A 372 -12.44 -27.73 9.31
CA LEU A 372 -11.42 -27.33 10.26
C LEU A 372 -11.05 -28.49 11.19
N SER A 373 -9.75 -28.66 11.44
CA SER A 373 -9.26 -29.65 12.38
C SER A 373 -8.05 -29.15 13.16
N LEU A 374 -7.83 -29.76 14.32
CA LEU A 374 -6.64 -29.58 15.13
C LEU A 374 -5.80 -30.85 15.04
N ASN A 375 -4.48 -30.70 14.88
CA ASN A 375 -3.55 -31.84 14.93
C ASN A 375 -3.55 -32.55 16.30
N ASP A 376 -3.84 -31.83 17.39
CA ASP A 376 -4.04 -32.35 18.74
C ASP A 376 -5.26 -31.70 19.40
N SER A 377 -6.42 -32.35 19.27
CA SER A 377 -7.67 -31.90 19.90
C SER A 377 -7.69 -32.00 21.43
N SER A 378 -6.61 -32.50 22.06
CA SER A 378 -6.47 -32.52 23.52
C SER A 378 -5.88 -31.22 24.07
N ILE A 379 -5.40 -30.33 23.19
CA ILE A 379 -4.84 -29.03 23.52
C ILE A 379 -5.92 -27.94 23.60
N GLY A 380 -7.00 -28.08 22.83
CA GLY A 380 -8.15 -27.17 22.86
C GLY A 380 -9.25 -27.58 21.88
N SER A 381 -10.22 -26.69 21.68
CA SER A 381 -11.36 -26.89 20.78
C SER A 381 -11.64 -25.65 19.93
N LEU A 382 -12.17 -25.86 18.72
CA LEU A 382 -12.64 -24.80 17.83
C LEU A 382 -14.14 -24.56 18.05
N SER A 383 -14.60 -23.32 17.85
CA SER A 383 -16.03 -22.96 17.92
C SER A 383 -16.85 -23.62 16.80
N VAL A 384 -16.20 -23.93 15.67
CA VAL A 384 -16.78 -24.61 14.53
C VAL A 384 -15.77 -25.59 13.93
N THR A 385 -16.24 -26.61 13.21
CA THR A 385 -15.40 -27.64 12.56
C THR A 385 -15.59 -27.74 11.06
N ASP A 386 -16.54 -26.98 10.52
CA ASP A 386 -17.02 -27.00 9.16
C ASP A 386 -17.59 -25.60 8.88
N ILE A 387 -17.22 -25.02 7.73
CA ILE A 387 -17.68 -23.70 7.30
C ILE A 387 -18.29 -23.89 5.92
N GLU A 388 -19.56 -23.49 5.77
CA GLU A 388 -20.25 -23.48 4.48
C GLU A 388 -20.00 -22.16 3.77
N ASP A 389 -20.17 -22.14 2.45
CA ASP A 389 -20.05 -20.92 1.64
C ASP A 389 -20.97 -19.78 2.16
N GLU A 390 -22.19 -20.13 2.57
CA GLU A 390 -23.17 -19.21 3.15
C GLU A 390 -22.74 -18.60 4.49
N ASP A 391 -21.66 -19.06 5.12
CA ASP A 391 -21.15 -18.52 6.38
C ASP A 391 -20.21 -17.33 6.19
N PHE A 392 -19.58 -17.21 5.01
CA PHE A 392 -18.66 -16.11 4.73
C PHE A 392 -19.39 -14.77 4.66
N ARG A 393 -18.82 -13.75 5.29
CA ARG A 393 -19.31 -12.37 5.26
C ARG A 393 -18.16 -11.49 4.83
N ASN A 394 -18.31 -10.75 3.73
CA ASN A 394 -17.25 -9.91 3.17
C ASN A 394 -15.92 -10.67 3.00
N GLY A 395 -16.00 -11.90 2.47
CA GLY A 395 -14.85 -12.74 2.11
C GLY A 395 -14.07 -13.37 3.25
N HIS A 396 -14.60 -13.33 4.48
CA HIS A 396 -14.01 -14.04 5.60
C HIS A 396 -15.04 -14.67 6.53
N TYR A 397 -14.59 -15.64 7.32
CA TYR A 397 -15.35 -16.25 8.41
C TYR A 397 -14.56 -16.13 9.72
N SER A 398 -15.22 -15.65 10.78
CA SER A 398 -14.63 -15.50 12.11
C SER A 398 -14.92 -16.74 12.97
N LEU A 399 -13.89 -17.29 13.60
CA LEU A 399 -14.04 -18.41 14.53
C LEU A 399 -13.13 -18.27 15.75
N SER A 400 -13.42 -19.09 16.77
CA SER A 400 -12.73 -19.02 18.05
C SER A 400 -12.05 -20.35 18.36
N PHE A 401 -10.84 -20.28 18.92
CA PHE A 401 -10.15 -21.40 19.55
C PHE A 401 -10.10 -21.22 21.07
N TYR A 402 -10.46 -22.30 21.76
CA TYR A 402 -10.50 -22.41 23.22
C TYR A 402 -9.39 -23.35 23.70
N PRO A 403 -8.24 -22.83 24.16
CA PRO A 403 -7.14 -23.60 24.69
C PRO A 403 -7.45 -24.18 26.08
N GLU A 404 -7.24 -25.49 26.23
CA GLU A 404 -7.40 -26.23 27.48
C GLU A 404 -6.05 -26.64 28.10
N LYS A 405 -4.96 -26.69 27.30
CA LYS A 405 -3.61 -27.05 27.76
C LYS A 405 -2.54 -26.19 27.11
N ILE A 406 -1.45 -25.99 27.84
CA ILE A 406 -0.20 -25.41 27.34
C ILE A 406 0.40 -26.35 26.29
N GLY A 407 0.93 -25.78 25.21
CA GLY A 407 1.54 -26.51 24.13
C GLY A 407 1.40 -25.77 22.80
N THR A 408 1.69 -26.46 21.71
CA THR A 408 1.56 -25.93 20.35
C THR A 408 0.52 -26.77 19.62
N VAL A 409 -0.45 -26.12 18.99
CA VAL A 409 -1.48 -26.76 18.17
C VAL A 409 -1.45 -26.17 16.77
N THR A 410 -1.71 -27.00 15.76
CA THR A 410 -1.86 -26.56 14.38
C THR A 410 -3.32 -26.67 13.99
N VAL A 411 -3.90 -25.55 13.56
CA VAL A 411 -5.21 -25.50 12.91
C VAL A 411 -5.02 -25.83 11.44
N THR A 412 -5.88 -26.68 10.88
CA THR A 412 -5.88 -27.03 9.46
C THR A 412 -7.26 -26.77 8.89
N ALA A 413 -7.34 -25.92 7.87
CA ALA A 413 -8.53 -25.73 7.05
C ALA A 413 -8.38 -26.56 5.77
N THR A 414 -9.34 -27.44 5.50
CA THR A 414 -9.31 -28.38 4.36
C THR A 414 -10.57 -28.22 3.54
N TRP A 415 -10.43 -28.04 2.24
CA TRP A 415 -11.53 -28.01 1.29
C TRP A 415 -11.16 -28.87 0.08
N GLU A 416 -11.96 -29.89 -0.20
CA GLU A 416 -11.64 -30.95 -1.18
C GLU A 416 -10.21 -31.51 -0.99
N ASP A 417 -9.31 -31.29 -1.95
CA ASP A 417 -7.91 -31.72 -1.94
C ASP A 417 -6.94 -30.62 -1.43
N TYR A 418 -7.45 -29.43 -1.08
CA TYR A 418 -6.66 -28.28 -0.64
C TYR A 418 -6.60 -28.19 0.88
N SER A 419 -5.44 -27.90 1.45
CA SER A 419 -5.29 -27.73 2.90
C SER A 419 -4.29 -26.65 3.26
N VAL A 420 -4.68 -25.74 4.14
CA VAL A 420 -3.81 -24.70 4.72
C VAL A 420 -3.74 -24.85 6.22
N THR A 421 -2.58 -24.58 6.79
CA THR A 421 -2.30 -24.76 8.21
C THR A 421 -1.79 -23.50 8.86
N SER A 422 -2.18 -23.26 10.10
CA SER A 422 -1.56 -22.23 10.95
C SER A 422 -1.26 -22.76 12.35
N GLU A 423 -0.19 -22.29 12.96
CA GLU A 423 0.29 -22.71 14.28
C GLU A 423 -0.16 -21.72 15.37
N ILE A 424 -0.59 -22.24 16.52
CA ILE A 424 -0.95 -21.48 17.71
C ILE A 424 -0.16 -22.02 18.90
N ASN A 425 0.55 -21.14 19.60
CA ASN A 425 1.33 -21.44 20.79
C ASN A 425 0.58 -20.98 22.05
N ILE A 426 0.28 -21.92 22.93
CA ILE A 426 -0.54 -21.67 24.13
C ILE A 426 0.37 -21.53 25.33
N ILE A 427 0.36 -20.33 25.91
CA ILE A 427 1.26 -19.94 26.98
C ILE A 427 0.49 -19.69 28.29
N GLU A 428 1.15 -19.91 29.43
CA GLU A 428 0.52 -19.70 30.74
C GLU A 428 0.45 -18.22 31.11
N GLN A 429 1.50 -17.48 30.75
CA GLN A 429 1.68 -16.07 31.06
C GLN A 429 2.64 -15.45 30.03
N VAL A 430 2.54 -14.14 29.86
CA VAL A 430 3.51 -13.36 29.09
C VAL A 430 4.68 -13.01 30.00
N ASN A 431 5.91 -13.33 29.57
CA ASN A 431 7.12 -13.02 30.33
C ASN A 431 7.58 -11.58 30.08
N TYR A 432 8.20 -10.95 31.08
CA TYR A 432 8.77 -9.61 30.93
C TYR A 432 9.97 -9.63 29.99
N VAL A 433 10.09 -8.58 29.17
CA VAL A 433 11.24 -8.36 28.29
C VAL A 433 12.50 -8.10 29.13
N ASN A 434 13.57 -8.85 28.86
CA ASN A 434 14.89 -8.71 29.49
C ASN A 434 15.99 -8.44 28.45
N GLY A 435 15.75 -8.68 27.17
CA GLY A 435 16.67 -8.34 26.09
C GLY A 435 15.99 -8.17 24.75
N PHE A 436 16.82 -7.91 23.74
CA PHE A 436 16.42 -7.99 22.33
C PHE A 436 17.31 -8.98 21.59
N GLU A 437 16.71 -9.80 20.74
CA GLU A 437 17.39 -10.57 19.70
C GLU A 437 17.21 -9.83 18.37
N ILE A 438 18.30 -9.50 17.69
CA ILE A 438 18.28 -8.79 16.40
C ILE A 438 18.67 -9.79 15.32
N LYS A 439 17.82 -9.95 14.30
CA LYS A 439 18.01 -10.86 13.17
C LYS A 439 18.10 -10.08 11.87
N SER A 440 19.05 -10.52 11.06
CA SER A 440 19.25 -10.20 9.65
C SER A 440 19.68 -11.49 8.94
N ASP A 441 19.87 -11.41 7.63
CA ASP A 441 20.46 -12.47 6.81
C ASP A 441 21.99 -12.59 6.96
N GLY A 442 22.65 -11.55 7.47
CA GLY A 442 24.08 -11.56 7.82
C GLY A 442 24.99 -10.90 6.78
N GLU A 443 24.43 -10.40 5.68
CA GLU A 443 25.14 -9.64 4.65
C GLU A 443 24.40 -8.33 4.43
N PHE A 444 25.03 -7.34 3.79
CA PHE A 444 24.32 -6.14 3.35
C PHE A 444 24.98 -5.49 2.13
N VAL A 445 24.22 -4.73 1.36
CA VAL A 445 24.76 -3.90 0.27
C VAL A 445 24.69 -2.42 0.64
N MET A 446 25.83 -1.73 0.61
CA MET A 446 25.88 -0.30 0.90
C MET A 446 24.91 0.50 0.01
N GLY A 447 24.08 1.35 0.64
CA GLY A 447 23.05 2.17 0.02
C GLY A 447 21.73 1.45 -0.28
N VAL A 448 21.64 0.15 0.00
CA VAL A 448 20.42 -0.65 -0.22
C VAL A 448 19.69 -0.81 1.12
N PRO A 449 18.37 -0.59 1.18
CA PRO A 449 17.60 -0.77 2.41
C PRO A 449 17.57 -2.24 2.87
N GLU A 450 18.02 -2.48 4.10
CA GLU A 450 18.06 -3.79 4.74
C GLU A 450 16.93 -3.98 5.73
N THR A 451 16.25 -5.13 5.67
CA THR A 451 15.18 -5.47 6.61
C THR A 451 15.75 -6.14 7.86
N ILE A 452 15.62 -5.47 9.00
CA ILE A 452 16.10 -5.97 10.29
C ILE A 452 14.90 -6.33 11.17
N THR A 453 14.93 -7.53 11.75
CA THR A 453 13.92 -7.97 12.70
C THR A 453 14.46 -7.87 14.13
N ILE A 454 13.72 -7.20 15.01
CA ILE A 454 14.04 -7.09 16.44
C ILE A 454 12.99 -7.84 17.23
N LYS A 455 13.41 -8.83 18.03
CA LYS A 455 12.54 -9.64 18.87
C LYS A 455 12.79 -9.37 20.34
N ALA A 456 11.73 -9.19 21.10
CA ALA A 456 11.77 -9.16 22.55
C ALA A 456 12.05 -10.57 23.10
N ILE A 457 13.00 -10.67 24.02
CA ILE A 457 13.35 -11.93 24.70
C ILE A 457 13.27 -11.76 26.22
N ASP A 458 12.94 -12.84 26.93
CA ASP A 458 12.84 -12.88 28.38
C ASP A 458 14.20 -13.13 29.07
N GLU A 459 14.18 -13.36 30.39
CA GLU A 459 15.40 -13.58 31.18
C GLU A 459 16.20 -14.84 30.82
N ASN A 460 15.58 -15.81 30.14
CA ASN A 460 16.20 -17.03 29.67
C ASN A 460 16.70 -16.89 28.22
N GLY A 461 16.45 -15.74 27.59
CA GLY A 461 16.72 -15.50 26.17
C GLY A 461 15.69 -16.14 25.24
N GLU A 462 14.54 -16.55 25.76
CA GLU A 462 13.44 -17.07 24.95
C GLU A 462 12.55 -15.93 24.47
N PHE A 463 11.99 -16.06 23.28
CA PHE A 463 11.07 -15.07 22.71
C PHE A 463 9.89 -14.80 23.64
N THR A 464 9.55 -13.52 23.84
CA THR A 464 8.36 -13.11 24.57
C THR A 464 7.39 -12.35 23.67
N PRO A 465 6.13 -12.80 23.54
CA PRO A 465 5.18 -12.26 22.56
C PRO A 465 4.55 -10.93 22.98
N SER A 466 4.96 -10.31 24.09
CA SER A 466 4.54 -8.94 24.38
C SER A 466 5.70 -8.07 24.82
N TYR A 467 5.74 -6.89 24.20
CA TYR A 467 6.63 -5.80 24.57
C TYR A 467 5.94 -4.88 25.58
N ASN A 468 6.10 -5.16 26.87
CA ASN A 468 5.48 -4.39 27.96
C ASN A 468 6.51 -3.53 28.71
N VAL A 469 7.29 -2.76 27.96
CA VAL A 469 8.31 -1.84 28.49
C VAL A 469 7.91 -0.41 28.15
N SER A 470 7.99 0.49 29.13
CA SER A 470 7.74 1.91 28.94
C SER A 470 8.90 2.61 28.23
N GLY A 471 8.62 3.57 27.35
CA GLY A 471 9.63 4.37 26.64
C GLY A 471 9.97 3.81 25.26
N THR A 472 10.99 4.37 24.62
CA THR A 472 11.44 3.97 23.28
C THR A 472 12.65 3.04 23.33
N VAL A 473 12.74 2.12 22.37
CA VAL A 473 13.94 1.38 22.02
C VAL A 473 14.74 2.23 21.05
N SER A 474 15.91 2.71 21.47
CA SER A 474 16.81 3.39 20.56
C SER A 474 17.68 2.40 19.81
N LEU A 475 17.82 2.66 18.51
CA LEU A 475 18.66 1.90 17.59
C LEU A 475 19.96 2.67 17.36
N THR A 476 21.09 1.97 17.47
CA THR A 476 22.41 2.56 17.20
C THR A 476 23.31 1.52 16.54
N THR A 477 24.29 1.97 15.75
CA THR A 477 25.36 1.10 15.27
C THR A 477 26.49 1.03 16.31
N VAL A 478 27.04 -0.17 16.50
CA VAL A 478 28.27 -0.40 17.27
C VAL A 478 29.49 -0.33 16.34
N SER A 479 29.30 -0.76 15.10
CA SER A 479 30.23 -0.72 13.97
C SER A 479 29.42 -0.51 12.70
N GLY A 480 29.99 0.16 11.70
CA GLY A 480 29.28 0.60 10.49
C GLY A 480 28.50 1.90 10.68
N GLU A 481 28.10 2.51 9.57
CA GLU A 481 27.31 3.73 9.50
C GLU A 481 26.06 3.50 8.64
N GLY A 482 24.98 4.23 8.95
CA GLY A 482 23.71 4.14 8.21
C GLY A 482 22.56 4.80 8.97
N GLU A 483 21.38 4.73 8.37
CA GLU A 483 20.14 5.34 8.88
C GLU A 483 19.09 4.28 9.21
N PHE A 484 18.33 4.49 10.29
CA PHE A 484 17.27 3.59 10.73
C PHE A 484 15.91 4.19 10.41
N GLU A 485 15.01 3.36 9.88
CA GLU A 485 13.61 3.72 9.64
C GLU A 485 12.69 2.68 10.29
N PRO A 486 11.98 3.04 11.39
CA PRO A 486 12.10 4.29 12.14
C PRO A 486 13.37 4.37 13.01
N GLU A 487 13.79 5.59 13.37
CA GLU A 487 15.00 5.83 14.20
C GLU A 487 14.90 5.27 15.63
N ASP A 488 13.71 5.36 16.21
CA ASP A 488 13.36 4.87 17.54
C ASP A 488 12.10 4.01 17.42
N LEU A 489 12.03 2.92 18.21
CA LEU A 489 10.84 2.09 18.29
C LEU A 489 10.08 2.36 19.57
N SER A 490 8.78 2.56 19.44
CA SER A 490 7.83 2.63 20.53
C SER A 490 7.15 1.27 20.75
N LYS A 491 6.19 1.22 21.66
CA LYS A 491 5.40 0.00 21.91
C LYS A 491 4.60 -0.44 20.67
N SER A 492 4.10 0.50 19.86
CA SER A 492 3.27 0.17 18.70
C SER A 492 4.05 -0.47 17.56
N ASP A 493 5.37 -0.28 17.52
CA ASP A 493 6.23 -0.86 16.48
C ASP A 493 6.52 -2.35 16.73
N PHE A 494 6.21 -2.86 17.93
CA PHE A 494 6.34 -4.28 18.28
C PHE A 494 5.01 -5.00 18.15
N ASP A 495 4.82 -5.69 17.03
CA ASP A 495 3.74 -6.64 16.83
C ASP A 495 4.11 -8.00 17.45
N PHE A 496 3.34 -8.43 18.46
CA PHE A 496 3.64 -9.60 19.29
C PHE A 496 5.11 -9.69 19.76
N GLY A 497 5.70 -8.58 20.18
CA GLY A 497 7.11 -8.57 20.63
C GLY A 497 8.12 -8.69 19.50
N LYS A 498 7.72 -8.55 18.24
CA LYS A 498 8.58 -8.44 17.06
C LYS A 498 8.38 -7.06 16.41
N ALA A 499 9.47 -6.34 16.21
CA ALA A 499 9.50 -5.15 15.35
C ALA A 499 10.27 -5.49 14.07
N VAL A 500 9.82 -4.93 12.95
CA VAL A 500 10.55 -4.97 11.68
C VAL A 500 10.91 -3.54 11.33
N ILE A 501 12.18 -3.30 11.04
CA ILE A 501 12.72 -1.99 10.72
C ILE A 501 13.55 -2.07 9.47
N THR A 502 13.71 -0.93 8.81
CA THR A 502 14.61 -0.77 7.68
C THR A 502 15.89 -0.09 8.15
N PHE A 503 17.04 -0.57 7.69
CA PHE A 503 18.33 0.07 7.91
C PHE A 503 19.01 0.33 6.56
N ILE A 504 19.45 1.56 6.30
CA ILE A 504 20.13 1.93 5.04
C ILE A 504 21.62 2.12 5.35
N PRO A 505 22.50 1.16 5.00
CA PRO A 505 23.94 1.25 5.29
C PRO A 505 24.61 2.32 4.44
N SER A 506 25.47 3.13 5.05
CA SER A 506 26.23 4.20 4.38
C SER A 506 27.75 4.01 4.40
N SER A 507 28.25 2.92 5.01
CA SER A 507 29.66 2.52 4.93
C SER A 507 29.82 1.04 4.59
N SER A 508 31.01 0.67 4.12
CA SER A 508 31.38 -0.72 3.79
C SER A 508 31.99 -1.49 4.98
N ASP A 509 32.02 -0.90 6.17
CA ASP A 509 32.54 -1.57 7.37
C ASP A 509 31.56 -2.62 7.88
N ASP A 510 32.08 -3.69 8.50
CA ASP A 510 31.27 -4.69 9.22
C ASP A 510 30.22 -4.01 10.12
N LEU A 511 28.95 -4.37 9.93
CA LEU A 511 27.83 -3.73 10.59
C LEU A 511 27.41 -4.53 11.83
N ILE A 512 27.26 -3.83 12.96
CA ILE A 512 26.72 -4.39 14.20
C ILE A 512 25.67 -3.43 14.73
N ILE A 513 24.41 -3.87 14.80
CA ILE A 513 23.29 -3.06 15.29
C ILE A 513 23.06 -3.34 16.77
N LYS A 514 22.66 -2.31 17.51
CA LYS A 514 22.29 -2.39 18.92
C LYS A 514 20.93 -1.75 19.17
N ALA A 515 20.06 -2.50 19.85
CA ALA A 515 18.79 -2.03 20.37
C ALA A 515 18.91 -1.79 21.88
N LYS A 516 18.36 -0.68 22.37
CA LYS A 516 18.41 -0.32 23.80
C LYS A 516 17.13 0.33 24.29
N ASN A 517 16.56 -0.19 25.39
CA ASN A 517 15.57 0.52 26.19
C ASN A 517 16.02 0.49 27.67
N GLY A 518 16.48 1.62 28.20
CA GLY A 518 17.00 1.70 29.57
C GLY A 518 18.17 0.73 29.82
N ALA A 519 17.94 -0.29 30.64
CA ALA A 519 18.91 -1.35 30.95
C ALA A 519 18.78 -2.60 30.05
N ILE A 520 17.69 -2.69 29.27
CA ILE A 520 17.42 -3.78 28.33
C ILE A 520 18.20 -3.51 27.05
N LEU A 521 18.91 -4.52 26.56
CA LEU A 521 19.83 -4.41 25.43
C LEU A 521 19.72 -5.62 24.51
N GLY A 522 20.04 -5.41 23.23
CA GLY A 522 20.31 -6.47 22.26
C GLY A 522 21.37 -6.00 21.27
N THR A 523 22.11 -6.95 20.69
CA THR A 523 23.11 -6.66 19.68
C THR A 523 23.05 -7.76 18.63
N SER A 524 23.09 -7.38 17.35
CA SER A 524 23.07 -8.33 16.24
C SER A 524 24.35 -9.16 16.18
N SER A 525 24.32 -10.22 15.38
CA SER A 525 25.55 -10.75 14.78
C SER A 525 26.20 -9.70 13.87
N VAL A 526 27.47 -9.92 13.53
CA VAL A 526 28.15 -9.13 12.50
C VAL A 526 27.44 -9.37 11.17
N MET A 527 27.14 -8.29 10.45
CA MET A 527 26.74 -8.34 9.05
C MET A 527 27.90 -7.86 8.18
N GLU A 528 28.24 -8.64 7.16
CA GLU A 528 29.36 -8.38 6.26
C GLU A 528 28.89 -7.55 5.05
N CYS A 529 29.62 -6.51 4.68
CA CYS A 529 29.31 -5.76 3.47
C CYS A 529 29.67 -6.61 2.24
N VAL A 530 28.72 -6.82 1.35
CA VAL A 530 28.96 -7.44 0.04
C VAL A 530 28.85 -6.42 -1.08
N LEU A 531 29.47 -6.73 -2.21
CA LEU A 531 29.45 -5.85 -3.37
C LEU A 531 28.06 -5.75 -3.99
N PHE A 532 27.43 -6.89 -4.25
CA PHE A 532 26.04 -7.05 -4.70
C PHE A 532 25.58 -8.45 -4.29
N GLU A 533 24.29 -8.63 -4.01
CA GLU A 533 23.74 -9.91 -3.54
C GLU A 533 24.02 -11.09 -4.50
N ASP A 534 23.99 -10.82 -5.81
CA ASP A 534 24.15 -11.82 -6.86
C ASP A 534 25.58 -11.90 -7.44
N VAL A 535 26.56 -11.22 -6.82
CA VAL A 535 27.95 -11.19 -7.28
C VAL A 535 28.89 -11.67 -6.18
N SER A 536 29.14 -12.98 -6.15
CA SER A 536 30.15 -13.58 -5.25
C SER A 536 31.57 -13.07 -5.52
N GLU A 537 32.41 -12.96 -4.49
CA GLU A 537 33.86 -12.67 -4.62
C GLU A 537 34.61 -13.59 -5.59
N ASN A 538 34.10 -14.82 -5.78
CA ASN A 538 34.69 -15.79 -6.72
C ASN A 538 34.14 -15.65 -8.15
N TYR A 539 33.22 -14.72 -8.39
CA TYR A 539 32.67 -14.45 -9.72
C TYR A 539 33.79 -13.95 -10.64
N LYS A 540 33.83 -14.47 -11.87
CA LYS A 540 34.92 -14.23 -12.83
C LYS A 540 35.17 -12.74 -13.13
N TYR A 541 34.15 -11.89 -13.00
CA TYR A 541 34.22 -10.45 -13.25
C TYR A 541 34.10 -9.61 -11.98
N TYR A 542 34.22 -10.22 -10.79
CA TYR A 542 34.06 -9.52 -9.51
C TYR A 542 34.91 -8.25 -9.43
N LYS A 543 36.20 -8.34 -9.79
CA LYS A 543 37.13 -7.20 -9.73
C LYS A 543 36.81 -6.06 -10.68
N ALA A 544 36.27 -6.37 -11.86
CA ALA A 544 35.82 -5.33 -12.78
C ALA A 544 34.59 -4.61 -12.24
N ILE A 545 33.63 -5.37 -11.71
CA ILE A 545 32.38 -4.84 -11.14
C ILE A 545 32.69 -3.99 -9.89
N GLU A 546 33.59 -4.47 -9.03
CA GLU A 546 34.04 -3.77 -7.82
C GLU A 546 34.63 -2.40 -8.18
N TYR A 547 35.63 -2.40 -9.05
CA TYR A 547 36.30 -1.18 -9.48
C TYR A 547 35.33 -0.17 -10.12
N LEU A 548 34.49 -0.63 -11.06
CA LEU A 548 33.56 0.26 -11.74
C LEU A 548 32.44 0.79 -10.82
N ARG A 549 32.11 0.07 -9.74
CA ARG A 549 31.17 0.58 -8.71
C ARG A 549 31.83 1.70 -7.91
N GLU A 550 33.09 1.51 -7.51
CA GLU A 550 33.86 2.51 -6.75
C GLU A 550 34.06 3.80 -7.54
N GLU A 551 34.27 3.71 -8.85
CA GLU A 551 34.36 4.86 -9.77
C GLU A 551 32.98 5.45 -10.14
N GLY A 552 31.87 4.88 -9.65
CA GLY A 552 30.51 5.37 -9.94
C GLY A 552 29.99 5.07 -11.35
N VAL A 553 30.71 4.28 -12.14
CA VAL A 553 30.37 3.90 -13.53
C VAL A 553 29.19 2.94 -13.56
N VAL A 554 29.15 2.00 -12.62
CA VAL A 554 28.08 1.00 -12.54
C VAL A 554 27.40 1.02 -11.17
N GLY A 555 26.08 0.89 -11.19
CA GLY A 555 25.24 0.68 -10.02
C GLY A 555 24.55 -0.68 -10.06
N GLY A 556 23.99 -1.05 -8.91
CA GLY A 556 23.03 -2.15 -8.79
C GLY A 556 21.60 -1.67 -9.01
N TYR A 557 20.67 -2.61 -8.91
CA TYR A 557 19.25 -2.33 -8.83
C TYR A 557 18.86 -2.06 -7.38
N SER A 558 17.64 -1.57 -7.16
CA SER A 558 17.09 -1.30 -5.83
C SER A 558 16.92 -2.55 -4.97
N ASP A 559 16.99 -3.74 -5.58
CA ASP A 559 16.93 -5.05 -4.92
C ASP A 559 18.32 -5.58 -4.50
N GLY A 560 19.37 -4.75 -4.53
CA GLY A 560 20.73 -5.15 -4.15
C GLY A 560 21.49 -5.97 -5.19
N THR A 561 20.86 -6.32 -6.32
CA THR A 561 21.49 -7.11 -7.38
C THR A 561 22.23 -6.27 -8.41
N PHE A 562 23.22 -6.84 -9.09
CA PHE A 562 23.90 -6.28 -10.25
C PHE A 562 23.40 -6.88 -11.57
N ARG A 563 22.91 -8.12 -11.55
CA ARG A 563 22.46 -8.94 -12.68
C ARG A 563 23.56 -9.14 -13.73
N PRO A 564 24.71 -9.76 -13.37
CA PRO A 564 25.90 -9.83 -14.22
C PRO A 564 25.68 -10.60 -15.54
N ASP A 565 24.68 -11.47 -15.61
CA ASP A 565 24.36 -12.27 -16.78
C ASP A 565 23.23 -11.66 -17.64
N GLN A 566 22.65 -10.53 -17.23
CA GLN A 566 21.64 -9.81 -18.02
C GLN A 566 22.30 -9.11 -19.21
N SER A 567 21.71 -9.22 -20.41
CA SER A 567 22.15 -8.47 -21.59
C SER A 567 22.03 -6.96 -21.37
N VAL A 568 22.98 -6.21 -21.93
CA VAL A 568 23.03 -4.74 -21.87
C VAL A 568 22.49 -4.18 -23.17
N SER A 569 21.61 -3.18 -23.10
CA SER A 569 21.17 -2.44 -24.28
C SER A 569 22.28 -1.54 -24.83
N ARG A 570 22.15 -1.12 -26.09
CA ARG A 570 23.12 -0.23 -26.73
C ARG A 570 23.29 1.09 -25.99
N VAL A 571 22.22 1.67 -25.44
CA VAL A 571 22.30 2.93 -24.67
C VAL A 571 22.95 2.76 -23.30
N GLU A 572 22.66 1.66 -22.60
CA GLU A 572 23.29 1.35 -21.31
C GLU A 572 24.79 1.13 -21.47
N ALA A 573 25.20 0.42 -22.54
CA ALA A 573 26.62 0.22 -22.83
C ALA A 573 27.33 1.54 -23.12
N LEU A 574 26.71 2.44 -23.88
CA LEU A 574 27.26 3.78 -24.12
C LEU A 574 27.43 4.59 -22.84
N LYS A 575 26.43 4.58 -21.97
CA LYS A 575 26.52 5.21 -20.66
C LYS A 575 27.71 4.65 -19.89
N MET A 576 27.79 3.33 -19.72
CA MET A 576 28.91 2.70 -19.01
C MET A 576 30.27 3.08 -19.60
N ILE A 577 30.41 3.15 -20.93
CA ILE A 577 31.66 3.56 -21.59
C ILE A 577 31.99 5.02 -21.27
N PHE A 578 31.02 5.93 -21.39
CA PHE A 578 31.26 7.37 -21.23
C PHE A 578 31.53 7.77 -19.78
N GLU A 579 30.81 7.17 -18.83
CA GLU A 579 31.11 7.35 -17.40
C GLU A 579 32.50 6.81 -17.08
N ALA A 580 32.89 5.65 -17.62
CA ALA A 580 34.21 5.05 -17.37
C ALA A 580 35.40 5.87 -17.85
N ILE A 581 35.22 6.67 -18.90
CA ILE A 581 36.28 7.53 -19.46
C ILE A 581 36.09 9.01 -19.10
N ASP A 582 35.13 9.33 -18.22
CA ASP A 582 34.78 10.69 -17.82
C ASP A 582 34.52 11.63 -19.02
N ALA A 583 33.69 11.17 -19.97
CA ALA A 583 33.41 11.90 -21.21
C ALA A 583 32.52 13.13 -20.98
N GLU A 584 32.91 14.27 -21.55
CA GLU A 584 32.06 15.47 -21.58
C GLU A 584 30.85 15.26 -22.51
N LEU A 585 29.65 15.26 -21.95
CA LEU A 585 28.41 15.11 -22.71
C LEU A 585 28.02 16.41 -23.43
N SER A 586 27.56 16.25 -24.67
CA SER A 586 26.96 17.28 -25.50
C SER A 586 25.44 17.28 -25.35
N ASP A 587 24.84 18.48 -25.42
CA ASP A 587 23.39 18.67 -25.44
C ASP A 587 22.75 17.91 -26.63
N GLY A 588 21.87 16.96 -26.30
CA GLY A 588 21.22 16.07 -27.25
C GLY A 588 20.03 16.66 -28.00
N SER A 589 19.62 17.89 -27.72
CA SER A 589 18.45 18.54 -28.32
C SER A 589 18.47 18.66 -29.87
N ALA A 590 19.62 18.47 -30.51
CA ALA A 590 19.78 18.50 -31.97
C ALA A 590 19.92 17.11 -32.63
N LEU A 591 19.73 16.01 -31.89
CA LEU A 591 19.81 14.64 -32.40
C LEU A 591 18.68 14.35 -33.41
N THR A 592 18.94 13.44 -34.38
CA THR A 592 18.03 13.17 -35.51
C THR A 592 17.74 11.68 -35.76
N PHE A 593 18.09 10.79 -34.81
CA PHE A 593 17.67 9.39 -34.94
C PHE A 593 16.15 9.30 -34.76
N PRO A 594 15.41 8.68 -35.70
CA PRO A 594 13.95 8.68 -35.69
C PRO A 594 13.33 7.79 -34.60
N ASP A 595 14.15 6.93 -33.99
CA ASP A 595 13.79 5.97 -32.94
C ASP A 595 14.44 6.31 -31.59
N VAL A 596 14.92 7.54 -31.43
CA VAL A 596 15.40 8.09 -30.16
C VAL A 596 14.47 9.24 -29.79
N ASP A 597 13.80 9.11 -28.66
CA ASP A 597 13.05 10.21 -28.08
C ASP A 597 14.02 11.19 -27.39
N ASN A 598 13.80 12.49 -27.59
CA ASN A 598 14.69 13.53 -27.09
C ASN A 598 14.49 13.83 -25.60
N GLU A 599 13.43 13.28 -24.99
CA GLU A 599 13.16 13.40 -23.55
C GLU A 599 13.71 12.22 -22.73
N GLU A 600 14.30 11.22 -23.40
CA GLU A 600 14.85 10.04 -22.75
C GLU A 600 16.21 10.29 -22.09
N TRP A 601 16.45 9.60 -20.97
CA TRP A 601 17.66 9.77 -20.15
C TRP A 601 18.98 9.56 -20.91
N TYR A 602 18.95 8.82 -22.02
CA TYR A 602 20.12 8.47 -22.82
C TYR A 602 20.42 9.43 -23.97
N VAL A 603 19.60 10.46 -24.19
CA VAL A 603 19.70 11.34 -25.37
C VAL A 603 21.07 11.99 -25.52
N ASP A 604 21.64 12.51 -24.43
CA ASP A 604 22.93 13.20 -24.43
C ASP A 604 24.09 12.25 -24.74
N TYR A 605 24.02 11.00 -24.27
CA TYR A 605 25.01 9.96 -24.59
C TYR A 605 24.97 9.63 -26.08
N VAL A 606 23.78 9.42 -26.65
CA VAL A 606 23.63 9.11 -28.08
C VAL A 606 24.07 10.29 -28.94
N ALA A 607 23.79 11.53 -28.52
CA ALA A 607 24.18 12.74 -29.23
C ALA A 607 25.68 12.95 -29.25
N THR A 608 26.31 12.83 -28.09
CA THR A 608 27.76 12.88 -27.94
C THR A 608 28.43 11.83 -28.82
N ALA A 609 27.94 10.60 -28.79
CA ALA A 609 28.48 9.52 -29.61
C ALA A 609 28.32 9.75 -31.11
N LYS A 610 27.21 10.36 -31.54
CA LYS A 610 27.01 10.71 -32.95
C LYS A 610 27.93 11.84 -33.40
N VAL A 611 28.10 12.87 -32.57
CA VAL A 611 28.97 14.03 -32.83
C VAL A 611 30.43 13.60 -32.91
N LEU A 612 30.87 12.71 -32.02
CA LEU A 612 32.23 12.18 -31.98
C LEU A 612 32.49 11.08 -33.03
N GLY A 613 31.48 10.66 -33.79
CA GLY A 613 31.62 9.60 -34.80
C GLY A 613 31.82 8.20 -34.21
N ILE A 614 31.45 8.01 -32.94
CA ILE A 614 31.49 6.72 -32.24
C ILE A 614 30.39 5.81 -32.80
N VAL A 615 29.21 6.38 -33.06
CA VAL A 615 28.06 5.67 -33.64
C VAL A 615 27.51 6.37 -34.88
N ASP A 616 27.24 5.59 -35.92
CA ASP A 616 26.65 6.09 -37.17
C ASP A 616 25.14 5.84 -37.28
N GLY A 617 24.63 4.88 -36.50
CA GLY A 617 23.31 4.27 -36.71
C GLY A 617 23.33 3.16 -37.76
N TYR A 618 22.20 2.52 -37.95
CA TYR A 618 21.98 1.46 -38.92
C TYR A 618 21.68 2.01 -40.32
N PRO A 619 21.78 1.19 -41.39
CA PRO A 619 21.51 1.64 -42.75
C PRO A 619 20.09 2.17 -43.00
N ASP A 620 19.14 1.83 -42.13
CA ASP A 620 17.75 2.32 -42.14
C ASP A 620 17.60 3.70 -41.46
N GLY A 621 18.69 4.25 -40.90
CA GLY A 621 18.72 5.53 -40.22
C GLY A 621 18.39 5.46 -38.73
N THR A 622 18.18 4.27 -38.17
CA THR A 622 17.84 4.06 -36.74
C THR A 622 19.08 3.90 -35.87
N PHE A 623 18.95 4.10 -34.55
CA PHE A 623 20.01 3.81 -33.57
C PHE A 623 19.81 2.48 -32.83
N ARG A 624 18.53 2.12 -32.61
CA ARG A 624 18.00 0.99 -31.84
C ARG A 624 18.47 1.01 -30.40
N PRO A 625 17.98 1.97 -29.59
CA PRO A 625 18.53 2.23 -28.27
C PRO A 625 18.42 1.05 -27.30
N THR A 626 17.28 0.35 -27.32
CA THR A 626 16.94 -0.73 -26.38
C THR A 626 17.35 -2.13 -26.86
N ASP A 627 17.83 -2.27 -28.10
CA ASP A 627 18.36 -3.54 -28.60
C ASP A 627 19.61 -3.94 -27.80
N PRO A 628 19.81 -5.24 -27.51
CA PRO A 628 21.05 -5.72 -26.91
C PRO A 628 22.28 -5.31 -27.73
N VAL A 629 23.33 -4.86 -27.06
CA VAL A 629 24.61 -4.60 -27.71
C VAL A 629 25.34 -5.92 -27.91
N ASN A 630 25.77 -6.19 -29.14
CA ASN A 630 26.63 -7.34 -29.41
C ASN A 630 28.11 -6.99 -29.23
N LYS A 631 28.94 -8.04 -29.17
CA LYS A 631 30.38 -7.96 -28.89
C LYS A 631 31.13 -6.99 -29.81
N VAL A 632 30.86 -7.03 -31.12
CA VAL A 632 31.58 -6.15 -32.08
C VAL A 632 31.11 -4.71 -32.02
N GLU A 633 29.84 -4.48 -31.72
CA GLU A 633 29.30 -3.14 -31.52
C GLU A 633 29.87 -2.50 -30.25
N LEU A 634 29.96 -3.25 -29.14
CA LEU A 634 30.58 -2.78 -27.91
C LEU A 634 32.03 -2.37 -28.15
N LEU A 635 32.83 -3.19 -28.83
CA LEU A 635 34.23 -2.89 -29.11
C LEU A 635 34.40 -1.67 -30.02
N LYS A 636 33.55 -1.52 -31.04
CA LYS A 636 33.56 -0.31 -31.88
C LYS A 636 33.26 0.93 -31.04
N MET A 637 32.23 0.88 -30.20
CA MET A 637 31.86 2.00 -29.34
C MET A 637 33.00 2.34 -28.37
N LEU A 638 33.53 1.35 -27.68
CA LEU A 638 34.57 1.50 -26.67
C LEU A 638 35.87 2.08 -27.26
N PHE A 639 36.37 1.51 -28.38
CA PHE A 639 37.64 1.94 -28.96
C PHE A 639 37.56 3.33 -29.58
N ASN A 640 36.45 3.65 -30.24
CA ASN A 640 36.25 4.98 -30.78
C ASN A 640 36.07 6.01 -29.65
N ALA A 641 35.38 5.67 -28.57
CA ALA A 641 35.21 6.55 -27.41
C ALA A 641 36.53 6.84 -26.71
N ALA A 642 37.38 5.82 -26.55
CA ALA A 642 38.70 5.92 -25.94
C ALA A 642 39.80 6.43 -26.91
N ASP A 643 39.43 6.87 -28.13
CA ASP A 643 40.35 7.36 -29.17
C ASP A 643 41.53 6.39 -29.46
N MET A 644 41.25 5.08 -29.46
CA MET A 644 42.26 4.06 -29.75
C MET A 644 42.60 4.02 -31.24
N ASP A 645 43.89 3.80 -31.56
CA ASP A 645 44.36 3.64 -32.95
C ASP A 645 43.99 2.26 -33.50
N VAL A 646 42.86 2.18 -34.20
CA VAL A 646 42.37 0.95 -34.85
C VAL A 646 42.92 0.88 -36.29
N ASP A 647 43.90 0.01 -36.55
CA ASP A 647 44.43 -0.19 -37.90
C ASP A 647 43.34 -0.79 -38.83
N PRO A 648 42.91 -0.08 -39.89
CA PRO A 648 41.88 -0.58 -40.79
C PRO A 648 42.34 -1.79 -41.64
N VAL A 649 43.64 -2.13 -41.64
CA VAL A 649 44.20 -3.21 -42.44
C VAL A 649 44.44 -4.46 -41.59
N VAL A 650 43.59 -5.47 -41.77
CA VAL A 650 43.72 -6.76 -41.09
C VAL A 650 44.34 -7.81 -42.01
N ILE A 651 45.50 -8.35 -41.63
CA ILE A 651 46.23 -9.38 -42.41
C ILE A 651 45.76 -10.78 -41.99
N GLY A 652 44.89 -11.36 -42.81
CA GLY A 652 44.31 -12.69 -42.57
C GLY A 652 43.22 -12.67 -41.50
N ASP A 653 42.48 -13.76 -41.38
CA ASP A 653 41.33 -13.84 -40.48
C ASP A 653 41.79 -13.84 -39.00
N PRO A 654 41.35 -12.86 -38.16
CA PRO A 654 41.74 -12.81 -36.76
C PRO A 654 41.27 -14.03 -35.96
N TYR A 655 40.08 -14.55 -36.32
CA TYR A 655 39.44 -15.72 -35.74
C TYR A 655 38.79 -16.56 -36.85
N SER A 656 38.39 -17.79 -36.55
CA SER A 656 37.84 -18.72 -37.57
C SER A 656 36.46 -18.31 -38.11
N ASP A 657 35.75 -17.46 -37.38
CA ASP A 657 34.43 -16.91 -37.67
C ASP A 657 34.45 -15.40 -37.92
N VAL A 658 35.64 -14.81 -38.13
CA VAL A 658 35.81 -13.39 -38.45
C VAL A 658 36.60 -13.29 -39.74
N ASP A 659 35.89 -13.11 -40.87
CA ASP A 659 36.51 -12.84 -42.16
C ASP A 659 37.16 -11.45 -42.12
N ASN A 660 38.40 -11.35 -42.61
CA ASN A 660 39.19 -10.13 -42.52
C ASN A 660 38.64 -8.94 -43.34
N LEU A 661 37.60 -9.14 -44.16
CA LEU A 661 36.89 -8.10 -44.90
C LEU A 661 35.61 -7.59 -44.21
N GLU A 662 35.21 -8.17 -43.09
CA GLU A 662 34.06 -7.70 -42.32
C GLU A 662 34.32 -6.32 -41.70
N TRP A 663 33.28 -5.51 -41.59
CA TRP A 663 33.40 -4.14 -41.07
C TRP A 663 33.98 -4.08 -39.65
N PHE A 664 33.76 -5.14 -38.87
CA PHE A 664 34.23 -5.26 -37.50
C PHE A 664 35.60 -5.94 -37.36
N ALA A 665 36.19 -6.44 -38.44
CA ALA A 665 37.45 -7.18 -38.37
C ALA A 665 38.61 -6.38 -37.73
N PRO A 666 38.77 -5.06 -37.98
CA PRO A 666 39.78 -4.25 -37.29
C PRO A 666 39.62 -4.23 -35.76
N TYR A 667 38.38 -4.08 -35.29
CA TYR A 667 38.05 -4.04 -33.86
C TYR A 667 38.28 -5.41 -33.21
N ALA A 668 37.87 -6.50 -33.88
CA ALA A 668 38.15 -7.85 -33.40
C ALA A 668 39.66 -8.15 -33.35
N ASN A 669 40.44 -7.65 -34.31
CA ASN A 669 41.89 -7.80 -34.31
C ASN A 669 42.54 -7.03 -33.15
N LEU A 670 42.17 -5.77 -32.93
CA LEU A 670 42.72 -4.99 -31.82
C LEU A 670 42.31 -5.58 -30.46
N ALA A 671 41.08 -6.04 -30.29
CA ALA A 671 40.62 -6.70 -29.06
C ALA A 671 41.42 -7.99 -28.76
N LYS A 672 41.87 -8.69 -29.81
CA LYS A 672 42.74 -9.86 -29.70
C LYS A 672 44.16 -9.47 -29.27
N GLU A 673 44.74 -8.45 -29.89
CA GLU A 673 46.10 -7.97 -29.59
C GLU A 673 46.21 -7.39 -28.19
N SER A 674 45.17 -6.70 -27.73
CA SER A 674 45.08 -6.09 -26.40
C SER A 674 44.54 -7.04 -25.32
N ASN A 675 44.12 -8.25 -25.67
CA ASN A 675 43.53 -9.24 -24.75
C ASN A 675 42.30 -8.69 -23.96
N LEU A 676 41.48 -7.86 -24.59
CA LEU A 676 40.30 -7.25 -23.97
C LEU A 676 39.11 -8.22 -23.88
N THR A 677 38.92 -9.08 -24.87
CA THR A 677 37.86 -10.09 -24.88
C THR A 677 38.47 -11.48 -25.05
N PRO A 678 38.80 -12.19 -23.94
CA PRO A 678 39.49 -13.46 -24.01
C PRO A 678 38.57 -14.53 -24.60
N VAL A 679 39.06 -15.22 -25.64
CA VAL A 679 38.32 -16.27 -26.35
C VAL A 679 38.88 -17.64 -26.01
N ASN A 680 38.02 -18.58 -25.66
CA ASN A 680 38.39 -19.99 -25.48
C ASN A 680 38.29 -20.74 -26.83
N GLY A 681 39.42 -20.87 -27.53
CA GLY A 681 39.49 -21.62 -28.79
C GLY A 681 39.76 -20.72 -29.99
N SER A 682 39.03 -20.93 -31.08
CA SER A 682 39.28 -20.24 -32.36
C SER A 682 38.10 -19.40 -32.86
N TYR A 683 36.99 -19.32 -32.13
CA TYR A 683 35.76 -18.63 -32.50
C TYR A 683 35.54 -17.39 -31.63
N PHE A 684 35.38 -16.23 -32.23
CA PHE A 684 35.19 -14.95 -31.56
C PHE A 684 33.75 -14.70 -31.12
N GLU A 685 32.77 -15.22 -31.87
CA GLU A 685 31.33 -14.99 -31.69
C GLU A 685 30.97 -13.50 -31.78
N PRO A 686 31.07 -12.88 -32.98
CA PRO A 686 30.93 -11.43 -33.14
C PRO A 686 29.52 -10.91 -32.78
N ASN A 687 28.47 -11.70 -33.04
CA ASN A 687 27.08 -11.34 -32.76
C ASN A 687 26.60 -11.81 -31.37
N HIS A 688 27.52 -12.17 -30.47
CA HIS A 688 27.16 -12.52 -29.09
C HIS A 688 26.70 -11.26 -28.35
N ASP A 689 25.48 -11.29 -27.81
CA ASP A 689 24.94 -10.22 -26.99
C ASP A 689 25.70 -10.15 -25.67
N MET A 690 26.19 -8.97 -25.32
CA MET A 690 27.07 -8.79 -24.18
C MET A 690 26.27 -8.67 -22.88
N THR A 691 26.68 -9.44 -21.86
CA THR A 691 26.08 -9.30 -20.52
C THR A 691 26.70 -8.13 -19.74
N ARG A 692 26.02 -7.67 -18.70
CA ARG A 692 26.49 -6.58 -17.81
C ARG A 692 27.89 -6.86 -17.26
N GLY A 693 28.14 -8.09 -16.83
CA GLY A 693 29.45 -8.51 -16.35
C GLY A 693 30.52 -8.53 -17.45
N GLU A 694 30.17 -8.93 -18.68
CA GLU A 694 31.10 -8.92 -19.81
C GLU A 694 31.45 -7.50 -20.27
N VAL A 695 30.46 -6.59 -20.28
CA VAL A 695 30.68 -5.16 -20.56
C VAL A 695 31.60 -4.54 -19.49
N ALA A 696 31.31 -4.78 -18.21
CA ALA A 696 32.13 -4.32 -17.09
C ALA A 696 33.58 -4.81 -17.20
N GLU A 697 33.79 -6.10 -17.45
CA GLU A 697 35.12 -6.68 -17.65
C GLU A 697 35.87 -6.05 -18.83
N THR A 698 35.18 -5.84 -19.96
CA THR A 698 35.81 -5.29 -21.17
C THR A 698 36.28 -3.84 -20.93
N ILE A 699 35.46 -3.02 -20.28
CA ILE A 699 35.80 -1.65 -19.88
C ILE A 699 36.97 -1.67 -18.89
N TYR A 700 36.87 -2.47 -17.82
CA TYR A 700 37.92 -2.56 -16.78
C TYR A 700 39.28 -2.93 -17.36
N ARG A 701 39.33 -3.89 -18.29
CA ARG A 701 40.60 -4.27 -18.93
C ARG A 701 41.20 -3.14 -19.74
N LEU A 702 40.38 -2.34 -20.43
CA LEU A 702 40.88 -1.18 -21.16
C LEU A 702 41.46 -0.15 -20.20
N LEU A 703 40.73 0.20 -19.14
CA LEU A 703 41.20 1.13 -18.11
C LEU A 703 42.50 0.63 -17.47
N ALA A 704 42.62 -0.67 -17.24
CA ALA A 704 43.82 -1.28 -16.69
C ALA A 704 45.02 -1.19 -17.64
N ILE A 705 44.81 -1.35 -18.95
CA ILE A 705 45.85 -1.15 -19.97
C ILE A 705 46.31 0.30 -19.95
N ASP A 706 45.38 1.26 -19.99
CA ASP A 706 45.68 2.68 -20.01
C ASP A 706 46.41 3.15 -18.74
N TYR A 707 45.87 2.80 -17.56
CA TYR A 707 46.46 3.11 -16.25
C TYR A 707 47.91 2.63 -16.12
N ASN A 708 48.22 1.45 -16.67
CA ASN A 708 49.56 0.86 -16.59
C ASN A 708 50.46 1.23 -17.79
N GLY A 709 49.95 1.92 -18.82
CA GLY A 709 50.65 2.16 -20.07
C GLY A 709 51.13 0.87 -20.76
N ALA A 710 50.31 -0.17 -20.71
CA ALA A 710 50.60 -1.47 -21.31
C ALA A 710 50.05 -1.58 -22.74
N ASP A 711 50.50 -2.59 -23.49
CA ASP A 711 49.97 -2.89 -24.84
C ASP A 711 48.84 -3.95 -24.79
N GLU A 712 48.86 -4.83 -23.78
CA GLU A 712 47.88 -5.92 -23.60
C GLU A 712 47.49 -6.09 -22.13
N TYR A 713 46.24 -6.48 -21.89
CA TYR A 713 45.76 -6.80 -20.55
C TYR A 713 46.36 -8.11 -20.03
N SER A 714 46.72 -8.13 -18.75
CA SER A 714 47.04 -9.35 -18.02
C SER A 714 46.50 -9.25 -16.59
N VAL A 715 46.25 -10.39 -15.94
CA VAL A 715 45.75 -10.46 -14.55
C VAL A 715 46.68 -9.80 -13.51
N LEU A 716 47.91 -9.45 -13.91
CA LEU A 716 48.90 -8.73 -13.10
C LEU A 716 48.79 -7.20 -13.24
N LEU A 717 48.12 -6.70 -14.28
CA LEU A 717 47.88 -5.27 -14.52
C LEU A 717 46.58 -4.85 -13.84
N ARG A 718 46.54 -4.91 -12.51
CA ARG A 718 45.38 -4.44 -11.75
C ARG A 718 45.52 -2.94 -11.54
N ILE A 719 44.38 -2.24 -11.56
CA ILE A 719 44.28 -0.90 -11.02
C ILE A 719 44.22 -1.09 -9.49
N GLU A 720 45.16 -0.49 -8.74
CA GLU A 720 45.26 -0.60 -7.27
C GLU A 720 44.38 0.41 -6.55
#